data_AF-A0A7Y5S5L9-F1
#
_entry.id   AF-A0A7Y5S5L9-F1
#
_cell.length_a   1.000
_cell.length_b   1.000
_cell.length_c   1.000
_cell.angle_alpha   90.00
_cell.angle_beta   90.00
_cell.angle_gamma   90.00
#
_symmetry.space_group_name_H-M   'P 1'
#
loop_
_entity.id
_entity.type
_entity.pdbx_description
1 polymer ?
#
loop_
_entity_poly.entity_id
_entity_poly.type
_entity_poly.pdbx_seq_one_letter_code
_entity_poly.pdbx_strand_id
1 'polypeptide(L)'
;MPDFTLVTSPDTNSSSTLSVIGGWLNTGDMTSIAAGNSSTSNLVVGLGGKMSAAGHVLLGRGSDSTATLLLEDGELRFSSNLLVGAGTRATGTITINNDGMLTGPRSSTRVYLGDAQGDGNVTTGIVNLNAGGLLRTGELVLGRRPTTSGRLYLNGGLLQIDSLVISDEGSGLLDWTGGSIENLVSLIIAKGSGSQGELTLNGAARSLVLTGAGGAAFITVGDQGQGTLRVENGADISLAAGELQGLRIGAHPSARGHVLVNGAESSIYGSANASTDSSLLVVGNAFGIDGTLVVDNGGVVTFGHVLCGSNIGASGGGIIVRNHSYLTSRGLGDAFSTPATGLRVGNAEGTAFMRVLLGGMVTANSAIFTGTDGSEPVVTVENADSVLDVKETLYVVDNGGTTAVPELKVRGGGLLKTHDAYIGTGMGGASSSGIVTLEGPGIVWESSGTINVGDPTDVNAVGTLNLVNNAEVQTHRFNPGATIHITGGATGNPLIQVGSNRANADITCDTLLFGPSTDLGDYNLTFGVGAGIGGSGTWPGNFTASANAEIVAEQAVPFPDAWADHTDFTIAGSLTMDSTSALDVACGFLYDLDTDGSYSIASRVNVQGAATIDGTLRIQQWDLPGFYDHMTSRYRMIGWTYEAIVASSVVGTFDELVLAPDFASNRAHLTYEPDRVLVTVDPPVCNPAITDQPVGGQTSPGGTMTLTTGATTEFGDIEYHWEWLNVTYYNVWQEVTDGMSNSVLSAAVVSPGTIQVTIDPAYFYHGYPLPNELRLRCFVHALKCDEWLQSDDVVLIVCGADVNHDGFVNGDDYDSFAEGFETGDPSADFNHDGFVNGDDYDAFAEHFEVGC
;
A
#
# COMPACT_ATOMS: atom_id res chain seq x y z
N MET A 1 -68.75 -37.47 -18.54
CA MET A 1 -69.60 -37.72 -17.35
C MET A 1 -70.04 -36.37 -16.82
N PRO A 2 -71.23 -36.24 -16.19
CA PRO A 2 -71.56 -35.00 -15.49
C PRO A 2 -70.51 -34.74 -14.42
N ASP A 3 -70.13 -33.48 -14.27
CA ASP A 3 -69.19 -33.01 -13.26
C ASP A 3 -69.73 -33.38 -11.87
N PHE A 4 -68.98 -34.21 -11.12
CA PHE A 4 -69.34 -34.60 -9.76
C PHE A 4 -68.22 -34.21 -8.79
N THR A 5 -68.60 -33.84 -7.57
CA THR A 5 -67.68 -33.55 -6.48
C THR A 5 -67.11 -34.86 -5.94
N LEU A 6 -65.80 -35.03 -6.00
CA LEU A 6 -65.14 -36.20 -5.39
C LEU A 6 -64.78 -35.87 -3.93
N VAL A 7 -65.35 -36.64 -3.00
CA VAL A 7 -65.07 -36.54 -1.56
C VAL A 7 -64.68 -37.91 -1.03
N THR A 8 -63.43 -38.10 -0.62
CA THR A 8 -63.01 -39.35 0.04
C THR A 8 -63.04 -39.18 1.56
N SER A 9 -63.45 -40.23 2.27
CA SER A 9 -63.61 -40.24 3.73
C SER A 9 -64.39 -39.02 4.27
N PRO A 10 -65.67 -38.82 3.92
CA PRO A 10 -66.47 -37.69 4.42
C PRO A 10 -66.78 -37.78 5.93
N ASP A 11 -66.71 -38.98 6.51
CA ASP A 11 -67.06 -39.26 7.90
C ASP A 11 -65.86 -39.17 8.85
N THR A 12 -66.10 -38.82 10.10
CA THR A 12 -65.09 -38.78 11.17
C THR A 12 -64.51 -40.18 11.44
N ASN A 13 -63.19 -40.28 11.67
CA ASN A 13 -62.47 -41.55 11.93
C ASN A 13 -62.56 -42.59 10.79
N SER A 14 -62.74 -42.16 9.54
CA SER A 14 -62.86 -43.07 8.38
C SER A 14 -61.55 -43.20 7.57
N SER A 15 -61.35 -44.35 6.93
CA SER A 15 -60.22 -44.60 6.01
C SER A 15 -60.73 -45.00 4.64
N SER A 16 -60.13 -44.47 3.57
CA SER A 16 -60.48 -44.84 2.20
C SER A 16 -59.28 -44.81 1.25
N THR A 17 -59.37 -45.55 0.15
CA THR A 17 -58.39 -45.51 -0.94
C THR A 17 -59.11 -45.54 -2.27
N LEU A 18 -58.77 -44.62 -3.17
CA LEU A 18 -59.25 -44.57 -4.54
C LEU A 18 -58.06 -44.72 -5.48
N SER A 19 -58.16 -45.61 -6.45
CA SER A 19 -57.14 -45.81 -7.48
C SER A 19 -57.74 -45.58 -8.86
N VAL A 20 -57.13 -44.68 -9.63
CA VAL A 20 -57.42 -44.43 -11.04
C VAL A 20 -56.30 -45.05 -11.85
N ILE A 21 -56.58 -46.24 -12.40
CA ILE A 21 -55.62 -47.06 -13.16
C ILE A 21 -56.16 -47.21 -14.58
N GLY A 22 -55.51 -46.56 -15.53
CA GLY A 22 -56.01 -46.45 -16.91
C GLY A 22 -57.34 -45.67 -17.02
N GLY A 23 -57.59 -45.08 -18.19
CA GLY A 23 -58.81 -44.30 -18.42
C GLY A 23 -58.77 -42.88 -17.84
N TRP A 24 -59.92 -42.21 -17.82
CA TRP A 24 -60.02 -40.77 -17.50
C TRP A 24 -61.15 -40.49 -16.50
N LEU A 25 -60.82 -39.85 -15.38
CA LEU A 25 -61.76 -39.38 -14.35
C LEU A 25 -61.87 -37.85 -14.41
N ASN A 26 -63.08 -37.33 -14.60
CA ASN A 26 -63.34 -35.87 -14.53
C ASN A 26 -64.17 -35.56 -13.29
N THR A 27 -63.71 -34.61 -12.49
CA THR A 27 -64.39 -34.10 -11.29
C THR A 27 -64.72 -32.62 -11.45
N GLY A 28 -65.83 -32.22 -10.82
CA GLY A 28 -66.41 -30.88 -10.91
C GLY A 28 -65.76 -29.83 -9.99
N ASP A 29 -66.61 -29.06 -9.32
CA ASP A 29 -66.24 -27.81 -8.62
C ASP A 29 -65.33 -27.98 -7.39
N MET A 30 -65.22 -29.18 -6.81
CA MET A 30 -64.34 -29.42 -5.68
C MET A 30 -63.94 -30.89 -5.58
N THR A 31 -62.67 -31.14 -5.36
CA THR A 31 -62.12 -32.46 -5.04
C THR A 31 -61.49 -32.39 -3.66
N SER A 32 -62.02 -33.14 -2.68
CA SER A 32 -61.46 -33.18 -1.33
C SER A 32 -61.08 -34.60 -0.93
N ILE A 33 -59.81 -34.78 -0.57
CA ILE A 33 -59.23 -36.03 -0.13
C ILE A 33 -59.04 -35.96 1.38
N ALA A 34 -59.63 -36.92 2.11
CA ALA A 34 -59.75 -36.92 3.58
C ALA A 34 -60.53 -35.69 4.11
N ALA A 35 -61.84 -35.68 3.88
CA ALA A 35 -62.71 -34.55 4.27
C ALA A 35 -63.23 -34.61 5.71
N GLY A 36 -63.37 -35.81 6.29
CA GLY A 36 -63.83 -36.02 7.66
C GLY A 36 -62.72 -35.81 8.69
N ASN A 37 -63.09 -35.49 9.93
CA ASN A 37 -62.12 -35.30 11.02
C ASN A 37 -61.44 -36.63 11.41
N SER A 38 -60.16 -36.59 11.77
CA SER A 38 -59.36 -37.78 12.11
C SER A 38 -59.41 -38.87 11.02
N SER A 39 -59.63 -38.48 9.76
CA SER A 39 -59.77 -39.42 8.64
C SER A 39 -58.44 -39.65 7.93
N THR A 40 -58.32 -40.79 7.25
CA THR A 40 -57.20 -41.11 6.37
C THR A 40 -57.71 -41.35 4.95
N SER A 41 -57.05 -40.83 3.92
CA SER A 41 -57.41 -41.13 2.53
C SER A 41 -56.20 -41.20 1.63
N ASN A 42 -56.20 -42.15 0.70
CA ASN A 42 -55.20 -42.25 -0.35
C ASN A 42 -55.86 -42.15 -1.74
N LEU A 43 -55.32 -41.30 -2.61
CA LEU A 43 -55.64 -41.25 -4.03
C LEU A 43 -54.40 -41.69 -4.82
N VAL A 44 -54.54 -42.71 -5.64
CA VAL A 44 -53.48 -43.17 -6.55
C VAL A 44 -53.94 -42.91 -7.98
N VAL A 45 -53.17 -42.16 -8.76
CA VAL A 45 -53.35 -42.03 -10.21
C VAL A 45 -52.11 -42.60 -10.86
N GLY A 46 -52.24 -43.73 -11.55
CA GLY A 46 -51.07 -44.38 -12.11
C GLY A 46 -51.36 -45.30 -13.28
N LEU A 47 -50.29 -45.90 -13.84
CA LEU A 47 -50.35 -46.81 -15.00
C LEU A 47 -51.15 -46.20 -16.17
N GLY A 48 -50.86 -44.94 -16.53
CA GLY A 48 -51.54 -44.21 -17.59
C GLY A 48 -52.93 -43.68 -17.24
N GLY A 49 -53.36 -43.78 -15.98
CA GLY A 49 -54.57 -43.16 -15.47
C GLY A 49 -54.52 -41.63 -15.56
N LYS A 50 -55.65 -41.01 -15.88
CA LYS A 50 -55.78 -39.55 -15.97
C LYS A 50 -56.91 -39.03 -15.11
N MET A 51 -56.69 -37.91 -14.43
CA MET A 51 -57.69 -37.20 -13.67
C MET A 51 -57.71 -35.72 -14.05
N SER A 52 -58.91 -35.13 -14.15
CA SER A 52 -59.09 -33.69 -14.32
C SER A 52 -60.00 -33.15 -13.22
N ALA A 53 -59.56 -32.12 -12.52
CA ALA A 53 -60.33 -31.40 -11.50
C ALA A 53 -60.60 -29.96 -11.94
N ALA A 54 -61.88 -29.65 -12.19
CA ALA A 54 -62.28 -28.32 -12.65
C ALA A 54 -62.16 -27.26 -11.54
N GLY A 55 -62.43 -27.62 -10.28
CA GLY A 55 -62.32 -26.71 -9.14
C GLY A 55 -61.14 -26.98 -8.20
N HIS A 56 -61.26 -26.56 -6.95
CA HIS A 56 -60.17 -26.69 -5.96
C HIS A 56 -59.89 -28.15 -5.63
N VAL A 57 -58.61 -28.48 -5.47
CA VAL A 57 -58.18 -29.78 -4.96
C VAL A 57 -57.64 -29.58 -3.54
N LEU A 58 -58.23 -30.28 -2.57
CA LEU A 58 -57.93 -30.12 -1.15
C LEU A 58 -57.46 -31.47 -0.58
N LEU A 59 -56.21 -31.56 -0.13
CA LEU A 59 -55.68 -32.73 0.55
C LEU A 59 -55.65 -32.47 2.06
N GLY A 60 -56.30 -33.34 2.82
CA GLY A 60 -56.34 -33.27 4.28
C GLY A 60 -57.20 -32.10 4.73
N ARG A 61 -58.48 -32.08 4.33
CA ARG A 61 -59.42 -30.99 4.64
C ARG A 61 -60.00 -31.10 6.05
N GLY A 62 -60.21 -32.33 6.55
CA GLY A 62 -60.70 -32.54 7.91
C GLY A 62 -59.63 -32.21 8.97
N SER A 63 -60.05 -31.86 10.17
CA SER A 63 -59.11 -31.72 11.29
C SER A 63 -58.44 -33.06 11.61
N ASP A 64 -57.16 -33.07 12.02
CA ASP A 64 -56.41 -34.31 12.33
C ASP A 64 -56.37 -35.34 11.19
N SER A 65 -56.64 -34.92 9.95
CA SER A 65 -56.73 -35.84 8.81
C SER A 65 -55.38 -36.08 8.16
N THR A 66 -55.24 -37.24 7.51
CA THR A 66 -54.07 -37.59 6.68
C THR A 66 -54.53 -37.89 5.26
N ALA A 67 -53.98 -37.19 4.27
CA ALA A 67 -54.29 -37.39 2.85
C ALA A 67 -53.03 -37.62 2.03
N THR A 68 -53.04 -38.66 1.20
CA THR A 68 -51.95 -38.95 0.26
C THR A 68 -52.46 -38.92 -1.17
N LEU A 69 -51.72 -38.26 -2.06
CA LEU A 69 -51.85 -38.38 -3.51
C LEU A 69 -50.56 -38.99 -4.07
N LEU A 70 -50.68 -40.13 -4.74
CA LEU A 70 -49.57 -40.77 -5.45
C LEU A 70 -49.81 -40.66 -6.95
N LEU A 71 -48.87 -40.05 -7.67
CA LEU A 71 -48.79 -40.03 -9.12
C LEU A 71 -47.62 -40.90 -9.56
N GLU A 72 -47.92 -42.07 -10.11
CA GLU A 72 -46.92 -43.04 -10.58
C GLU A 72 -47.26 -43.42 -12.02
N ASP A 73 -46.61 -42.77 -12.98
CA ASP A 73 -46.94 -42.87 -14.43
C ASP A 73 -48.38 -42.43 -14.76
N GLY A 74 -48.97 -41.56 -13.93
CA GLY A 74 -50.33 -41.03 -14.07
C GLY A 74 -50.37 -39.51 -14.08
N GLU A 75 -51.48 -38.95 -14.57
CA GLU A 75 -51.63 -37.50 -14.78
C GLU A 75 -52.82 -36.95 -13.99
N LEU A 76 -52.59 -35.91 -13.17
CA LEU A 76 -53.65 -35.09 -12.57
C LEU A 76 -53.57 -33.67 -13.12
N ARG A 77 -54.64 -33.24 -13.78
CA ARG A 77 -54.86 -31.87 -14.25
C ARG A 77 -55.76 -31.12 -13.29
N PHE A 78 -55.36 -29.92 -12.88
CA PHE A 78 -56.19 -29.06 -12.04
C PHE A 78 -56.30 -27.66 -12.65
N SER A 79 -57.50 -27.09 -12.60
CA SER A 79 -57.78 -25.78 -13.23
C SER A 79 -57.86 -24.63 -12.22
N SER A 80 -57.82 -24.91 -10.91
CA SER A 80 -57.92 -23.93 -9.82
C SER A 80 -56.76 -24.08 -8.82
N ASN A 81 -56.93 -23.74 -7.54
CA ASN A 81 -55.87 -23.91 -6.54
C ASN A 81 -55.85 -25.34 -5.97
N LEU A 82 -54.65 -25.84 -5.69
CA LEU A 82 -54.37 -27.08 -4.99
C LEU A 82 -53.82 -26.76 -3.59
N LEU A 83 -54.50 -27.23 -2.55
CA LEU A 83 -54.09 -27.03 -1.15
C LEU A 83 -53.72 -28.37 -0.54
N VAL A 84 -52.54 -28.45 0.08
CA VAL A 84 -52.00 -29.65 0.71
C VAL A 84 -51.84 -29.42 2.20
N GLY A 85 -52.54 -30.18 3.03
CA GLY A 85 -52.70 -29.89 4.45
C GLY A 85 -53.62 -28.68 4.64
N ALA A 86 -54.89 -28.83 4.28
CA ALA A 86 -55.88 -27.74 4.26
C ALA A 86 -56.66 -27.58 5.57
N GLY A 87 -56.75 -28.62 6.41
CA GLY A 87 -57.43 -28.64 7.69
C GLY A 87 -56.49 -28.48 8.89
N THR A 88 -57.02 -28.06 10.04
CA THR A 88 -56.26 -27.93 11.30
C THR A 88 -55.59 -29.24 11.71
N ARG A 89 -54.29 -29.23 12.00
CA ARG A 89 -53.49 -30.43 12.36
C ARG A 89 -53.51 -31.53 11.29
N ALA A 90 -53.86 -31.20 10.05
CA ALA A 90 -53.87 -32.16 8.96
C ALA A 90 -52.47 -32.36 8.36
N THR A 91 -52.26 -33.53 7.76
CA THR A 91 -51.07 -33.83 6.95
C THR A 91 -51.51 -34.21 5.53
N GLY A 92 -51.12 -33.40 4.55
CA GLY A 92 -51.26 -33.73 3.14
C GLY A 92 -49.91 -34.10 2.55
N THR A 93 -49.85 -35.17 1.74
CA THR A 93 -48.65 -35.58 1.02
C THR A 93 -48.97 -35.84 -0.45
N ILE A 94 -48.18 -35.27 -1.34
CA ILE A 94 -48.17 -35.60 -2.77
C ILE A 94 -46.82 -36.25 -3.09
N THR A 95 -46.84 -37.39 -3.78
CA THR A 95 -45.64 -38.03 -4.29
C THR A 95 -45.78 -38.21 -5.79
N ILE A 96 -44.80 -37.72 -6.55
CA ILE A 96 -44.75 -37.78 -8.01
C ILE A 96 -43.50 -38.56 -8.41
N ASN A 97 -43.71 -39.72 -9.03
CA ASN A 97 -42.68 -40.67 -9.43
C ASN A 97 -42.76 -40.97 -10.93
N ASN A 98 -41.64 -41.40 -11.50
CA ASN A 98 -41.55 -41.83 -12.89
C ASN A 98 -42.16 -40.76 -13.82
N ASP A 99 -42.98 -41.12 -14.82
CA ASP A 99 -43.62 -40.15 -15.72
C ASP A 99 -44.89 -39.51 -15.13
N GLY A 100 -45.01 -39.46 -13.80
CA GLY A 100 -46.13 -38.84 -13.09
C GLY A 100 -46.21 -37.33 -13.34
N MET A 101 -47.42 -36.81 -13.58
CA MET A 101 -47.63 -35.41 -13.94
C MET A 101 -48.72 -34.76 -13.08
N LEU A 102 -48.35 -33.72 -12.34
CA LEU A 102 -49.29 -32.81 -11.66
C LEU A 102 -49.27 -31.46 -12.37
N THR A 103 -50.33 -31.15 -13.12
CA THR A 103 -50.31 -30.01 -14.04
C THR A 103 -51.50 -29.07 -13.88
N GLY A 104 -51.21 -27.77 -13.78
CA GLY A 104 -52.17 -26.69 -13.83
C GLY A 104 -51.72 -25.57 -14.78
N PRO A 105 -52.65 -24.81 -15.39
CA PRO A 105 -52.30 -23.63 -16.17
C PRO A 105 -51.54 -22.57 -15.35
N ARG A 106 -50.30 -22.28 -15.76
CA ARG A 106 -49.42 -21.30 -15.11
C ARG A 106 -49.99 -19.89 -14.94
N SER A 107 -50.87 -19.48 -15.84
CA SER A 107 -51.54 -18.18 -15.77
C SER A 107 -52.56 -18.05 -14.64
N SER A 108 -53.00 -19.15 -14.01
CA SER A 108 -54.16 -19.13 -13.10
C SER A 108 -54.12 -20.09 -11.93
N THR A 109 -53.17 -21.03 -11.86
CA THR A 109 -53.13 -22.03 -10.79
C THR A 109 -52.08 -21.76 -9.74
N ARG A 110 -52.41 -22.12 -8.50
CA ARG A 110 -51.51 -22.00 -7.34
C ARG A 110 -51.52 -23.28 -6.52
N VAL A 111 -50.36 -23.63 -5.99
CA VAL A 111 -50.19 -24.77 -5.08
C VAL A 111 -49.76 -24.23 -3.72
N TYR A 112 -50.52 -24.56 -2.68
CA TYR A 112 -50.25 -24.15 -1.31
C TYR A 112 -49.90 -25.38 -0.47
N LEU A 113 -48.70 -25.41 0.11
CA LEU A 113 -48.28 -26.46 1.04
C LEU A 113 -48.37 -25.93 2.47
N GLY A 114 -49.30 -26.47 3.25
CA GLY A 114 -49.66 -25.97 4.57
C GLY A 114 -50.54 -24.72 4.48
N ASP A 115 -51.87 -24.90 4.48
CA ASP A 115 -52.84 -23.82 4.27
C ASP A 115 -54.04 -23.85 5.24
N ALA A 116 -53.88 -24.34 6.46
CA ALA A 116 -54.97 -24.35 7.45
C ALA A 116 -55.21 -22.99 8.11
N GLN A 117 -56.45 -22.73 8.50
CA GLN A 117 -56.78 -21.67 9.45
C GLN A 117 -56.85 -22.23 10.88
N GLY A 118 -56.03 -21.70 11.79
CA GLY A 118 -56.35 -21.67 13.23
C GLY A 118 -55.43 -22.40 14.24
N ASP A 119 -55.60 -21.93 15.49
CA ASP A 119 -55.40 -22.53 16.82
C ASP A 119 -54.00 -22.95 17.33
N GLY A 120 -52.92 -22.66 16.59
CA GLY A 120 -51.56 -22.73 17.14
C GLY A 120 -50.88 -24.10 17.04
N ASN A 121 -51.52 -25.07 16.38
CA ASN A 121 -50.96 -26.39 16.11
C ASN A 121 -50.53 -26.54 14.64
N VAL A 122 -49.45 -27.27 14.39
CA VAL A 122 -48.83 -27.32 13.05
C VAL A 122 -49.62 -28.18 12.06
N THR A 123 -50.01 -27.59 10.94
CA THR A 123 -50.53 -28.30 9.75
C THR A 123 -49.43 -28.49 8.72
N THR A 124 -49.31 -29.68 8.12
CA THR A 124 -48.19 -30.02 7.23
C THR A 124 -48.66 -30.34 5.81
N GLY A 125 -48.06 -29.69 4.81
CA GLY A 125 -48.19 -30.04 3.40
C GLY A 125 -46.85 -30.46 2.82
N ILE A 126 -46.80 -31.62 2.17
CA ILE A 126 -45.58 -32.22 1.63
C ILE A 126 -45.75 -32.52 0.14
N VAL A 127 -44.75 -32.18 -0.66
CA VAL A 127 -44.60 -32.66 -2.04
C VAL A 127 -43.24 -33.33 -2.18
N ASN A 128 -43.23 -34.58 -2.65
CA ASN A 128 -42.05 -35.30 -3.09
C ASN A 128 -42.06 -35.36 -4.61
N LEU A 129 -41.09 -34.70 -5.24
CA LEU A 129 -40.92 -34.67 -6.69
C LEU A 129 -39.66 -35.45 -7.07
N ASN A 130 -39.85 -36.71 -7.42
CA ASN A 130 -38.78 -37.65 -7.73
C ASN A 130 -38.48 -37.71 -9.24
N ALA A 131 -37.43 -38.44 -9.62
CA ALA A 131 -36.96 -38.55 -11.00
C ALA A 131 -38.08 -38.88 -12.01
N GLY A 132 -38.12 -38.12 -13.12
CA GLY A 132 -39.13 -38.19 -14.18
C GLY A 132 -40.40 -37.38 -13.91
N GLY A 133 -40.71 -37.09 -12.64
CA GLY A 133 -41.96 -36.46 -12.25
C GLY A 133 -42.02 -34.99 -12.69
N LEU A 134 -43.23 -34.50 -12.97
CA LEU A 134 -43.49 -33.10 -13.31
C LEU A 134 -44.49 -32.47 -12.33
N LEU A 135 -44.11 -31.32 -11.76
CA LEU A 135 -45.05 -30.38 -11.14
C LEU A 135 -45.07 -29.08 -11.94
N ARG A 136 -46.23 -28.72 -12.50
CA ARG A 136 -46.44 -27.47 -13.23
C ARG A 136 -47.57 -26.65 -12.62
N THR A 137 -47.29 -25.42 -12.19
CA THR A 137 -48.27 -24.47 -11.65
C THR A 137 -47.75 -23.03 -11.82
N GLY A 138 -48.58 -22.00 -11.67
CA GLY A 138 -48.12 -20.61 -11.73
C GLY A 138 -47.30 -20.24 -10.50
N GLU A 139 -47.89 -20.40 -9.33
CA GLU A 139 -47.27 -20.07 -8.04
C GLU A 139 -47.23 -21.31 -7.13
N LEU A 140 -46.11 -21.50 -6.45
CA LEU A 140 -45.96 -22.48 -5.38
C LEU A 140 -45.59 -21.75 -4.08
N VAL A 141 -46.37 -21.96 -3.02
CA VAL A 141 -46.16 -21.32 -1.71
C VAL A 141 -46.00 -22.40 -0.64
N LEU A 142 -44.91 -22.29 0.11
CA LEU A 142 -44.56 -23.18 1.21
C LEU A 142 -44.85 -22.48 2.54
N GLY A 143 -45.71 -23.04 3.38
CA GLY A 143 -46.07 -22.47 4.68
C GLY A 143 -46.85 -21.16 4.52
N ARG A 144 -48.03 -21.23 3.91
CA ARG A 144 -48.81 -20.04 3.52
C ARG A 144 -49.40 -19.28 4.71
N ARG A 145 -49.70 -19.96 5.82
CA ARG A 145 -50.39 -19.40 7.00
C ARG A 145 -49.59 -19.60 8.29
N PRO A 146 -49.90 -18.87 9.37
CA PRO A 146 -49.25 -19.06 10.66
C PRO A 146 -49.47 -20.50 11.13
N THR A 147 -48.49 -21.07 11.84
CA THR A 147 -48.54 -22.46 12.32
C THR A 147 -48.77 -23.50 11.21
N THR A 148 -48.24 -23.26 10.02
CA THR A 148 -48.20 -24.26 8.93
C THR A 148 -46.77 -24.60 8.54
N SER A 149 -46.57 -25.80 8.01
CA SER A 149 -45.29 -26.28 7.47
C SER A 149 -45.49 -26.78 6.04
N GLY A 150 -44.89 -26.09 5.08
CA GLY A 150 -44.82 -26.51 3.68
C GLY A 150 -43.45 -27.10 3.37
N ARG A 151 -43.41 -28.32 2.83
CA ARG A 151 -42.16 -29.00 2.47
C ARG A 151 -42.18 -29.47 1.03
N LEU A 152 -41.20 -29.05 0.25
CA LEU A 152 -40.95 -29.55 -1.10
C LEU A 152 -39.61 -30.28 -1.11
N TYR A 153 -39.64 -31.56 -1.47
CA TYR A 153 -38.46 -32.38 -1.72
C TYR A 153 -38.31 -32.57 -3.22
N LEU A 154 -37.27 -31.95 -3.81
CA LEU A 154 -36.96 -32.03 -5.23
C LEU A 154 -35.75 -32.98 -5.42
N ASN A 155 -36.04 -34.23 -5.78
CA ASN A 155 -35.10 -35.35 -5.82
C ASN A 155 -34.96 -35.94 -7.24
N GLY A 156 -34.93 -35.09 -8.28
CA GLY A 156 -34.71 -35.54 -9.67
C GLY A 156 -35.78 -35.15 -10.68
N GLY A 157 -36.96 -34.70 -10.25
CA GLY A 157 -38.04 -34.29 -11.16
C GLY A 157 -37.90 -32.86 -11.70
N LEU A 158 -38.91 -32.42 -12.43
CA LEU A 158 -38.99 -31.09 -13.04
C LEU A 158 -40.08 -30.24 -12.38
N LEU A 159 -39.70 -29.08 -11.86
CA LEU A 159 -40.60 -28.06 -11.31
C LEU A 159 -40.72 -26.88 -12.29
N GLN A 160 -41.90 -26.70 -12.88
CA GLN A 160 -42.18 -25.60 -13.80
C GLN A 160 -43.14 -24.59 -13.16
N ILE A 161 -42.59 -23.45 -12.74
CA ILE A 161 -43.32 -22.40 -11.99
C ILE A 161 -42.91 -20.99 -12.41
N ASP A 162 -43.79 -20.01 -12.24
CA ASP A 162 -43.48 -18.58 -12.40
C ASP A 162 -42.96 -17.98 -11.08
N SER A 163 -43.56 -18.37 -9.96
CA SER A 163 -43.28 -17.81 -8.63
C SER A 163 -43.09 -18.91 -7.60
N LEU A 164 -42.05 -18.78 -6.78
CA LEU A 164 -41.79 -19.61 -5.61
C LEU A 164 -41.75 -18.72 -4.36
N VAL A 165 -42.58 -19.06 -3.37
CA VAL A 165 -42.56 -18.43 -2.05
C VAL A 165 -42.17 -19.49 -1.02
N ILE A 166 -41.00 -19.31 -0.40
CA ILE A 166 -40.51 -20.15 0.69
C ILE A 166 -40.80 -19.41 1.99
N SER A 167 -41.77 -19.91 2.75
CA SER A 167 -42.28 -19.30 3.99
C SER A 167 -43.03 -17.99 3.72
N ASP A 168 -44.36 -18.05 3.76
CA ASP A 168 -45.21 -16.84 3.74
C ASP A 168 -45.44 -16.33 5.17
N GLU A 169 -46.44 -16.85 5.89
CA GLU A 169 -46.61 -16.60 7.34
C GLU A 169 -46.19 -17.81 8.19
N GLY A 170 -46.01 -18.97 7.56
CA GLY A 170 -45.61 -20.23 8.19
C GLY A 170 -44.14 -20.58 7.96
N SER A 171 -43.82 -21.86 8.16
CA SER A 171 -42.50 -22.43 7.85
C SER A 171 -42.51 -23.11 6.48
N GLY A 172 -41.52 -22.81 5.66
CA GLY A 172 -41.31 -23.35 4.33
C GLY A 172 -39.91 -23.95 4.22
N LEU A 173 -39.83 -25.14 3.63
CA LEU A 173 -38.57 -25.81 3.32
C LEU A 173 -38.61 -26.31 1.87
N LEU A 174 -37.62 -25.88 1.09
CA LEU A 174 -37.25 -26.52 -0.18
C LEU A 174 -35.95 -27.30 0.03
N ASP A 175 -36.05 -28.62 -0.01
CA ASP A 175 -34.91 -29.52 -0.02
C ASP A 175 -34.62 -29.95 -1.47
N TRP A 176 -33.54 -29.42 -2.05
CA TRP A 176 -33.20 -29.61 -3.46
C TRP A 176 -31.99 -30.53 -3.63
N THR A 177 -32.24 -31.83 -3.75
CA THR A 177 -31.21 -32.88 -3.85
C THR A 177 -31.05 -33.47 -5.25
N GLY A 178 -31.92 -33.14 -6.22
CA GLY A 178 -31.80 -33.53 -7.63
C GLY A 178 -32.83 -32.83 -8.50
N GLY A 179 -32.74 -32.87 -9.84
CA GLY A 179 -33.77 -32.31 -10.72
C GLY A 179 -33.62 -30.81 -10.99
N SER A 180 -34.57 -30.21 -11.70
CA SER A 180 -34.49 -28.83 -12.20
C SER A 180 -35.72 -28.00 -11.85
N ILE A 181 -35.50 -26.68 -11.71
CA ILE A 181 -36.54 -25.66 -11.62
C ILE A 181 -36.45 -24.83 -12.89
N GLU A 182 -37.54 -24.70 -13.62
CA GLU A 182 -37.56 -24.01 -14.91
C GLU A 182 -38.62 -22.90 -14.94
N ASN A 183 -38.30 -21.86 -15.70
CA ASN A 183 -39.15 -20.70 -16.00
C ASN A 183 -39.51 -19.82 -14.78
N LEU A 184 -38.73 -19.93 -13.71
CA LEU A 184 -38.91 -19.13 -12.51
C LEU A 184 -38.70 -17.65 -12.87
N VAL A 185 -39.60 -16.80 -12.39
CA VAL A 185 -39.53 -15.34 -12.58
C VAL A 185 -39.36 -14.65 -11.24
N SER A 186 -39.98 -15.18 -10.18
CA SER A 186 -39.93 -14.62 -8.83
C SER A 186 -39.59 -15.67 -7.79
N LEU A 187 -38.63 -15.35 -6.91
CA LEU A 187 -38.34 -16.09 -5.69
C LEU A 187 -38.48 -15.16 -4.49
N ILE A 188 -39.28 -15.54 -3.51
CA ILE A 188 -39.42 -14.82 -2.24
C ILE A 188 -39.14 -15.79 -1.09
N ILE A 189 -38.20 -15.43 -0.22
CA ILE A 189 -37.86 -16.18 0.99
C ILE A 189 -38.26 -15.33 2.19
N ALA A 190 -39.12 -15.89 3.05
CA ALA A 190 -39.70 -15.23 4.21
C ALA A 190 -40.53 -13.97 3.84
N LYS A 191 -41.66 -14.23 3.16
CA LYS A 191 -42.54 -13.20 2.61
C LYS A 191 -43.31 -12.43 3.68
N GLY A 192 -43.96 -13.11 4.60
CA GLY A 192 -44.85 -12.54 5.62
C GLY A 192 -44.16 -12.35 6.97
N SER A 193 -44.79 -11.55 7.85
CA SER A 193 -44.24 -11.22 9.17
C SER A 193 -44.11 -12.44 10.06
N GLY A 194 -42.97 -12.58 10.74
CA GLY A 194 -42.71 -13.71 11.66
C GLY A 194 -42.36 -15.03 10.98
N SER A 195 -42.29 -15.06 9.65
CA SER A 195 -41.86 -16.22 8.89
C SER A 195 -40.35 -16.43 8.94
N GLN A 196 -39.93 -17.69 8.83
CA GLN A 196 -38.53 -18.09 8.70
C GLN A 196 -38.39 -18.96 7.46
N GLY A 197 -37.63 -18.50 6.48
CA GLY A 197 -37.41 -19.19 5.22
C GLY A 197 -35.93 -19.41 4.96
N GLU A 198 -35.60 -20.59 4.42
CA GLU A 198 -34.23 -20.94 4.05
C GLU A 198 -34.23 -21.62 2.68
N LEU A 199 -33.27 -21.24 1.84
CA LEU A 199 -32.91 -21.94 0.61
C LEU A 199 -31.40 -22.09 0.52
N THR A 200 -30.94 -23.32 0.29
CA THR A 200 -29.53 -23.64 0.08
C THR A 200 -29.35 -24.30 -1.27
N LEU A 201 -28.54 -23.69 -2.14
CA LEU A 201 -28.05 -24.27 -3.38
C LEU A 201 -26.63 -24.74 -3.12
N ASN A 202 -26.39 -26.04 -3.25
CA ASN A 202 -25.10 -26.64 -2.91
C ASN A 202 -24.64 -27.62 -4.01
N GLY A 203 -23.47 -27.35 -4.57
CA GLY A 203 -22.83 -28.15 -5.62
C GLY A 203 -23.04 -27.57 -7.02
N ALA A 204 -22.04 -27.74 -7.90
CA ALA A 204 -22.04 -27.24 -9.28
C ALA A 204 -23.21 -27.70 -10.19
N ALA A 205 -23.95 -28.74 -9.79
CA ALA A 205 -25.17 -29.16 -10.48
C ALA A 205 -26.41 -28.30 -10.11
N ARG A 206 -26.28 -27.35 -9.19
CA ARG A 206 -27.36 -26.46 -8.72
C ARG A 206 -27.22 -25.10 -9.37
N SER A 207 -27.80 -25.00 -10.57
CA SER A 207 -27.99 -23.73 -11.27
C SER A 207 -29.45 -23.33 -11.17
N LEU A 208 -29.71 -22.14 -10.63
CA LEU A 208 -31.04 -21.53 -10.63
C LEU A 208 -31.06 -20.39 -11.65
N VAL A 209 -31.80 -20.60 -12.74
CA VAL A 209 -31.96 -19.61 -13.79
C VAL A 209 -33.33 -18.97 -13.71
N LEU A 210 -33.38 -17.66 -13.52
CA LEU A 210 -34.64 -16.91 -13.60
C LEU A 210 -34.80 -16.33 -15.01
N THR A 211 -35.93 -16.64 -15.66
CA THR A 211 -36.23 -16.24 -17.04
C THR A 211 -37.55 -15.47 -17.09
N GLY A 212 -37.48 -14.13 -17.14
CA GLY A 212 -38.68 -13.29 -17.27
C GLY A 212 -39.21 -13.24 -18.70
N ALA A 213 -40.45 -13.66 -18.93
CA ALA A 213 -41.16 -13.38 -20.19
C ALA A 213 -41.60 -11.90 -20.20
N GLY A 214 -40.70 -11.00 -20.59
CA GLY A 214 -40.99 -9.56 -20.70
C GLY A 214 -40.19 -8.63 -19.76
N GLY A 215 -39.05 -9.08 -19.23
CA GLY A 215 -38.03 -8.19 -18.66
C GLY A 215 -37.74 -8.37 -17.17
N ALA A 216 -38.74 -8.50 -16.30
CA ALA A 216 -38.48 -8.42 -14.85
C ALA A 216 -38.42 -9.78 -14.15
N ALA A 217 -37.27 -10.12 -13.55
CA ALA A 217 -37.09 -11.22 -12.61
C ALA A 217 -36.67 -10.67 -11.22
N PHE A 218 -37.04 -11.36 -10.13
CA PHE A 218 -36.78 -10.86 -8.77
C PHE A 218 -36.44 -11.96 -7.79
N ILE A 219 -35.50 -11.66 -6.90
CA ILE A 219 -35.25 -12.45 -5.69
C ILE A 219 -35.37 -11.51 -4.49
N THR A 220 -36.23 -11.86 -3.54
CA THR A 220 -36.34 -11.15 -2.26
C THR A 220 -36.03 -12.09 -1.11
N VAL A 221 -35.04 -11.73 -0.29
CA VAL A 221 -34.62 -12.50 0.89
C VAL A 221 -34.91 -11.68 2.14
N GLY A 222 -35.87 -12.13 2.95
CA GLY A 222 -36.37 -11.37 4.09
C GLY A 222 -37.21 -10.19 3.65
N ASP A 223 -38.41 -10.44 3.13
CA ASP A 223 -39.38 -9.38 2.76
C ASP A 223 -39.95 -8.74 4.04
N GLN A 224 -40.76 -9.49 4.80
CA GLN A 224 -41.29 -9.09 6.10
C GLN A 224 -40.81 -10.01 7.25
N GLY A 225 -40.21 -11.15 6.91
CA GLY A 225 -39.72 -12.18 7.84
C GLY A 225 -38.20 -12.33 7.85
N GLN A 226 -37.72 -13.49 8.32
CA GLN A 226 -36.30 -13.84 8.37
C GLN A 226 -35.96 -14.83 7.24
N GLY A 227 -35.29 -14.34 6.21
CA GLY A 227 -34.91 -15.13 5.04
C GLY A 227 -33.41 -15.40 5.00
N THR A 228 -33.03 -16.63 4.66
CA THR A 228 -31.64 -17.00 4.38
C THR A 228 -31.53 -17.66 3.01
N LEU A 229 -30.58 -17.19 2.20
CA LEU A 229 -30.18 -17.80 0.92
C LEU A 229 -28.70 -18.15 0.98
N ARG A 230 -28.36 -19.41 0.68
CA ARG A 230 -26.98 -19.91 0.59
C ARG A 230 -26.70 -20.42 -0.81
N VAL A 231 -25.59 -19.98 -1.39
CA VAL A 231 -25.07 -20.45 -2.69
C VAL A 231 -23.66 -20.96 -2.44
N GLU A 232 -23.48 -22.28 -2.51
CA GLU A 232 -22.28 -22.95 -1.99
C GLU A 232 -21.71 -24.01 -2.95
N ASN A 233 -20.40 -24.25 -2.83
CA ASN A 233 -19.67 -25.34 -3.49
C ASN A 233 -19.89 -25.41 -5.02
N GLY A 234 -19.79 -24.27 -5.71
CA GLY A 234 -19.93 -24.17 -7.16
C GLY A 234 -21.35 -23.97 -7.68
N ALA A 235 -22.35 -23.89 -6.79
CA ALA A 235 -23.72 -23.56 -7.19
C ALA A 235 -23.81 -22.14 -7.76
N ASP A 236 -24.75 -21.90 -8.68
CA ASP A 236 -24.92 -20.61 -9.32
C ASP A 236 -26.40 -20.15 -9.38
N ILE A 237 -26.57 -18.84 -9.30
CA ILE A 237 -27.83 -18.17 -9.63
C ILE A 237 -27.56 -17.23 -10.78
N SER A 238 -28.25 -17.44 -11.90
CA SER A 238 -28.16 -16.61 -13.08
C SER A 238 -29.51 -15.98 -13.40
N LEU A 239 -29.51 -14.69 -13.67
CA LEU A 239 -30.69 -13.97 -14.13
C LEU A 239 -30.56 -13.78 -15.65
N ALA A 240 -31.49 -14.35 -16.41
CA ALA A 240 -31.42 -14.32 -17.87
C ALA A 240 -31.58 -12.89 -18.43
N ALA A 241 -30.89 -12.60 -19.52
CA ALA A 241 -30.76 -11.27 -20.12
C ALA A 241 -32.12 -10.57 -20.36
N GLY A 242 -32.34 -9.44 -19.69
CA GLY A 242 -33.53 -8.58 -19.77
C GLY A 242 -33.55 -7.55 -18.63
N GLU A 243 -34.21 -6.41 -18.82
CA GLU A 243 -34.26 -5.27 -17.88
C GLU A 243 -34.70 -5.68 -16.46
N LEU A 244 -33.74 -5.86 -15.54
CA LEU A 244 -33.98 -6.36 -14.18
C LEU A 244 -34.73 -5.36 -13.27
N GLN A 245 -35.38 -5.95 -12.26
CA GLN A 245 -35.71 -5.31 -10.99
C GLN A 245 -35.13 -6.08 -9.76
N GLY A 246 -33.99 -6.75 -9.89
CA GLY A 246 -32.98 -6.95 -8.84
C GLY A 246 -33.11 -8.06 -7.77
N LEU A 247 -32.02 -8.26 -7.01
CA LEU A 247 -31.93 -9.02 -5.75
C LEU A 247 -32.08 -8.04 -4.57
N ARG A 248 -33.03 -8.30 -3.68
CA ARG A 248 -33.30 -7.46 -2.49
C ARG A 248 -33.10 -8.27 -1.22
N ILE A 249 -32.33 -7.73 -0.28
CA ILE A 249 -31.98 -8.38 0.97
C ILE A 249 -32.42 -7.48 2.13
N GLY A 250 -33.38 -7.96 2.94
CA GLY A 250 -33.92 -7.23 4.08
C GLY A 250 -34.79 -6.04 3.64
N ALA A 251 -36.02 -6.33 3.18
CA ALA A 251 -36.87 -5.32 2.53
C ALA A 251 -37.77 -4.49 3.48
N HIS A 252 -37.79 -4.78 4.79
CA HIS A 252 -38.69 -4.19 5.80
C HIS A 252 -38.01 -4.03 7.18
N PRO A 253 -38.40 -3.09 8.07
CA PRO A 253 -37.67 -2.74 9.32
C PRO A 253 -37.56 -3.88 10.31
N SER A 254 -38.54 -4.78 10.30
CA SER A 254 -38.57 -5.96 11.16
C SER A 254 -38.03 -7.22 10.48
N ALA A 255 -37.64 -7.15 9.21
CA ALA A 255 -37.19 -8.29 8.42
C ALA A 255 -35.67 -8.46 8.51
N ARG A 256 -35.21 -9.69 8.37
CA ARG A 256 -33.79 -10.03 8.30
C ARG A 256 -33.53 -10.79 7.01
N GLY A 257 -32.68 -10.24 6.16
CA GLY A 257 -32.24 -10.91 4.94
C GLY A 257 -30.78 -11.29 5.07
N HIS A 258 -30.44 -12.55 4.88
CA HIS A 258 -29.05 -13.00 4.85
C HIS A 258 -28.77 -13.77 3.56
N VAL A 259 -27.80 -13.31 2.79
CA VAL A 259 -27.30 -14.01 1.60
C VAL A 259 -25.84 -14.36 1.80
N LEU A 260 -25.50 -15.64 1.62
CA LEU A 260 -24.14 -16.15 1.64
C LEU A 260 -23.80 -16.74 0.27
N VAL A 261 -22.70 -16.26 -0.31
CA VAL A 261 -22.09 -16.84 -1.52
C VAL A 261 -20.71 -17.36 -1.12
N ASN A 262 -20.54 -18.67 -1.08
CA ASN A 262 -19.40 -19.30 -0.41
C ASN A 262 -18.77 -20.44 -1.24
N GLY A 263 -17.48 -20.31 -1.54
CA GLY A 263 -16.71 -21.30 -2.26
C GLY A 263 -16.38 -20.88 -3.69
N ALA A 264 -15.29 -21.44 -4.23
CA ALA A 264 -14.90 -21.23 -5.60
C ALA A 264 -16.05 -21.64 -6.56
N GLU A 265 -16.21 -20.88 -7.64
CA GLU A 265 -17.27 -21.06 -8.66
C GLU A 265 -18.70 -20.76 -8.16
N SER A 266 -18.92 -20.60 -6.84
CA SER A 266 -20.22 -20.17 -6.33
C SER A 266 -20.50 -18.74 -6.69
N SER A 267 -21.67 -18.50 -7.30
CA SER A 267 -21.90 -17.19 -7.91
C SER A 267 -23.35 -16.74 -8.00
N ILE A 268 -23.53 -15.42 -7.97
CA ILE A 268 -24.79 -14.75 -8.27
C ILE A 268 -24.52 -13.68 -9.33
N TYR A 269 -25.16 -13.83 -10.49
CA TYR A 269 -25.00 -12.94 -11.64
C TYR A 269 -26.30 -12.24 -12.01
N GLY A 270 -26.25 -10.91 -12.03
CA GLY A 270 -27.36 -10.05 -12.41
C GLY A 270 -27.65 -10.04 -13.92
N SER A 271 -26.63 -10.00 -14.76
CA SER A 271 -26.80 -10.06 -16.21
C SER A 271 -25.63 -10.76 -16.87
N ALA A 272 -25.91 -11.54 -17.91
CA ALA A 272 -24.89 -12.11 -18.78
C ALA A 272 -24.22 -11.06 -19.69
N ASN A 273 -24.88 -9.92 -19.95
CA ASN A 273 -24.34 -8.87 -20.81
C ASN A 273 -23.82 -7.68 -20.00
N ALA A 274 -22.50 -7.57 -19.91
CA ALA A 274 -21.82 -6.49 -19.18
C ALA A 274 -22.09 -5.08 -19.76
N SER A 275 -22.36 -4.95 -21.07
CA SER A 275 -22.50 -3.63 -21.70
C SER A 275 -23.86 -2.96 -21.52
N THR A 276 -24.85 -3.70 -21.01
CA THR A 276 -26.22 -3.22 -20.79
C THR A 276 -26.76 -3.69 -19.43
N ASP A 277 -25.86 -3.93 -18.47
CA ASP A 277 -26.23 -4.50 -17.18
C ASP A 277 -26.93 -3.44 -16.30
N SER A 278 -28.26 -3.48 -16.28
CA SER A 278 -29.10 -2.66 -15.40
C SER A 278 -29.55 -3.41 -14.15
N SER A 279 -28.93 -4.56 -13.85
CA SER A 279 -29.31 -5.38 -12.70
C SER A 279 -29.05 -4.64 -11.39
N LEU A 280 -29.96 -4.80 -10.43
CA LEU A 280 -29.91 -4.10 -9.15
C LEU A 280 -29.73 -5.08 -8.00
N LEU A 281 -28.75 -4.84 -7.14
CA LEU A 281 -28.60 -5.50 -5.85
C LEU A 281 -28.86 -4.47 -4.75
N VAL A 282 -29.80 -4.74 -3.85
CA VAL A 282 -30.13 -3.88 -2.71
C VAL A 282 -29.93 -4.65 -1.41
N VAL A 283 -29.07 -4.15 -0.53
CA VAL A 283 -28.74 -4.71 0.78
C VAL A 283 -29.14 -3.71 1.87
N GLY A 284 -30.24 -3.98 2.57
CA GLY A 284 -30.87 -2.99 3.46
C GLY A 284 -31.53 -1.86 2.65
N ASN A 285 -32.73 -1.44 3.03
CA ASN A 285 -33.51 -0.44 2.28
C ASN A 285 -34.20 0.58 3.20
N ALA A 286 -34.96 1.52 2.62
CA ALA A 286 -35.76 2.58 3.29
C ALA A 286 -36.59 2.12 4.48
N PHE A 287 -36.85 0.82 4.59
CA PHE A 287 -37.59 0.26 5.69
C PHE A 287 -36.70 -0.72 6.49
N GLY A 288 -35.87 -1.60 5.90
CA GLY A 288 -35.16 -2.70 6.59
C GLY A 288 -33.73 -2.47 7.10
N ILE A 289 -33.50 -2.75 8.40
CA ILE A 289 -32.21 -2.54 9.10
C ILE A 289 -31.21 -3.72 9.08
N ASP A 290 -31.67 -4.95 8.82
CA ASP A 290 -30.88 -6.18 9.01
C ASP A 290 -30.71 -6.96 7.70
N GLY A 291 -30.31 -6.28 6.61
CA GLY A 291 -29.90 -6.92 5.36
C GLY A 291 -28.39 -7.20 5.35
N THR A 292 -27.96 -8.43 5.06
CA THR A 292 -26.53 -8.76 4.99
C THR A 292 -26.21 -9.63 3.78
N LEU A 293 -25.19 -9.22 3.05
CA LEU A 293 -24.54 -10.00 1.99
C LEU A 293 -23.13 -10.38 2.44
N VAL A 294 -22.81 -11.66 2.41
CA VAL A 294 -21.45 -12.18 2.65
C VAL A 294 -20.98 -12.92 1.41
N VAL A 295 -19.85 -12.50 0.85
CA VAL A 295 -19.15 -13.19 -0.24
C VAL A 295 -17.84 -13.74 0.31
N ASP A 296 -17.67 -15.05 0.26
CA ASP A 296 -16.64 -15.77 1.02
C ASP A 296 -15.98 -16.91 0.23
N ASN A 297 -14.75 -17.24 0.62
CA ASN A 297 -13.94 -18.35 0.11
C ASN A 297 -13.94 -18.52 -1.42
N GLY A 298 -13.75 -17.43 -2.17
CA GLY A 298 -13.72 -17.46 -3.64
C GLY A 298 -15.06 -17.27 -4.33
N GLY A 299 -16.12 -16.90 -3.58
CA GLY A 299 -17.43 -16.59 -4.13
C GLY A 299 -17.42 -15.34 -5.01
N VAL A 300 -18.35 -15.26 -5.97
CA VAL A 300 -18.44 -14.15 -6.93
C VAL A 300 -19.85 -13.59 -6.99
N VAL A 301 -19.99 -12.28 -6.80
CA VAL A 301 -21.25 -11.55 -6.97
C VAL A 301 -21.06 -10.45 -7.99
N THR A 302 -21.92 -10.37 -8.99
CA THR A 302 -21.83 -9.34 -10.03
C THR A 302 -23.20 -8.80 -10.42
N PHE A 303 -23.35 -7.48 -10.33
CA PHE A 303 -24.54 -6.75 -10.72
C PHE A 303 -24.17 -5.47 -11.47
N GLY A 304 -25.13 -4.86 -12.15
CA GLY A 304 -24.98 -3.55 -12.76
C GLY A 304 -24.88 -2.46 -11.69
N HIS A 305 -25.73 -2.53 -10.67
CA HIS A 305 -25.80 -1.55 -9.59
C HIS A 305 -25.89 -2.27 -8.25
N VAL A 306 -25.10 -1.81 -7.28
CA VAL A 306 -25.05 -2.37 -5.92
C VAL A 306 -25.31 -1.26 -4.93
N LEU A 307 -26.40 -1.36 -4.21
CA LEU A 307 -26.84 -0.39 -3.21
C LEU A 307 -26.85 -1.04 -1.83
N CYS A 308 -26.11 -0.50 -0.88
CA CYS A 308 -26.08 -0.93 0.51
C CYS A 308 -26.56 0.22 1.40
N GLY A 309 -27.79 0.11 1.90
CA GLY A 309 -28.54 1.24 2.43
C GLY A 309 -28.97 2.19 1.30
N SER A 310 -30.27 2.33 1.03
CA SER A 310 -30.77 3.12 -0.11
C SER A 310 -31.84 4.15 0.27
N ASN A 311 -31.75 5.34 -0.35
CA ASN A 311 -32.60 6.55 -0.38
C ASN A 311 -33.15 7.08 0.97
N ILE A 312 -32.70 8.30 1.30
CA ILE A 312 -33.27 9.30 2.23
C ILE A 312 -34.35 8.73 3.18
N GLY A 313 -33.94 8.31 4.38
CA GLY A 313 -34.81 7.81 5.46
C GLY A 313 -34.65 6.33 5.87
N ALA A 314 -33.70 5.60 5.27
CA ALA A 314 -33.39 4.20 5.58
C ALA A 314 -32.46 4.05 6.80
N SER A 315 -32.52 2.91 7.50
CA SER A 315 -31.47 2.49 8.45
C SER A 315 -30.95 1.10 8.04
N GLY A 316 -29.64 0.85 8.12
CA GLY A 316 -29.01 -0.49 8.08
C GLY A 316 -28.72 -1.14 6.70
N GLY A 317 -27.86 -2.17 6.73
CA GLY A 317 -27.34 -2.92 5.56
C GLY A 317 -25.85 -3.24 5.69
N GLY A 318 -25.43 -4.47 5.39
CA GLY A 318 -24.02 -4.87 5.52
C GLY A 318 -23.53 -5.70 4.33
N ILE A 319 -22.45 -5.26 3.69
CA ILE A 319 -21.72 -6.04 2.69
C ILE A 319 -20.38 -6.46 3.28
N ILE A 320 -20.07 -7.75 3.20
CA ILE A 320 -18.78 -8.31 3.61
C ILE A 320 -18.22 -9.12 2.46
N VAL A 321 -17.04 -8.74 1.96
CA VAL A 321 -16.31 -9.45 0.91
C VAL A 321 -14.97 -9.89 1.47
N ARG A 322 -14.72 -11.19 1.54
CA ARG A 322 -13.53 -11.73 2.20
C ARG A 322 -13.00 -13.03 1.63
N ASN A 323 -11.80 -13.42 2.04
CA ASN A 323 -11.15 -14.70 1.69
C ASN A 323 -11.09 -14.91 0.17
N HIS A 324 -10.45 -13.96 -0.54
CA HIS A 324 -10.26 -14.00 -1.99
C HIS A 324 -11.56 -14.07 -2.80
N SER A 325 -12.60 -13.35 -2.34
CA SER A 325 -13.92 -13.28 -2.99
C SER A 325 -14.11 -11.97 -3.72
N TYR A 326 -15.07 -11.94 -4.65
CA TYR A 326 -15.22 -10.85 -5.61
C TYR A 326 -16.64 -10.28 -5.63
N LEU A 327 -16.76 -8.97 -5.49
CA LEU A 327 -17.99 -8.22 -5.74
C LEU A 327 -17.75 -7.21 -6.87
N THR A 328 -18.58 -7.24 -7.90
CA THR A 328 -18.47 -6.33 -9.05
C THR A 328 -19.77 -5.54 -9.26
N SER A 329 -19.64 -4.21 -9.36
CA SER A 329 -20.69 -3.28 -9.80
C SER A 329 -20.33 -2.69 -11.17
N ARG A 330 -21.03 -3.11 -12.24
CA ARG A 330 -20.67 -2.84 -13.65
C ARG A 330 -21.27 -1.56 -14.26
N GLY A 331 -22.13 -0.86 -13.53
CA GLY A 331 -22.97 0.22 -14.06
C GLY A 331 -22.20 1.31 -14.78
N LEU A 332 -22.59 1.63 -16.02
CA LEU A 332 -21.84 2.47 -16.97
C LEU A 332 -22.10 3.99 -16.84
N GLY A 333 -22.63 4.45 -15.71
CA GLY A 333 -22.92 5.88 -15.50
C GLY A 333 -22.15 6.40 -14.29
N ASP A 334 -21.86 7.70 -14.31
CA ASP A 334 -21.49 8.42 -13.10
C ASP A 334 -22.54 8.08 -12.05
N ALA A 335 -22.11 7.49 -10.93
CA ALA A 335 -23.04 7.08 -9.89
C ALA A 335 -23.90 8.26 -9.45
N PHE A 336 -23.45 9.49 -9.68
CA PHE A 336 -24.04 10.75 -9.27
C PHE A 336 -25.27 11.21 -10.07
N SER A 337 -25.26 11.20 -11.41
CA SER A 337 -26.40 11.73 -12.23
C SER A 337 -27.71 10.96 -12.04
N THR A 338 -27.62 9.70 -11.61
CA THR A 338 -28.77 8.83 -11.38
C THR A 338 -28.66 8.18 -9.99
N PRO A 339 -29.51 8.54 -9.01
CA PRO A 339 -29.43 8.08 -7.61
C PRO A 339 -29.41 6.55 -7.37
N ALA A 340 -29.67 5.74 -8.41
CA ALA A 340 -29.80 4.29 -8.36
C ALA A 340 -28.69 3.54 -9.12
N THR A 341 -27.59 4.21 -9.49
CA THR A 341 -26.49 3.59 -10.27
C THR A 341 -25.16 3.52 -9.51
N GLY A 342 -24.27 2.64 -9.98
CA GLY A 342 -22.93 2.41 -9.43
C GLY A 342 -22.91 1.54 -8.17
N LEU A 343 -21.82 1.64 -7.41
CA LEU A 343 -21.72 1.12 -6.05
C LEU A 343 -22.07 2.24 -5.06
N ARG A 344 -23.05 2.01 -4.19
CA ARG A 344 -23.45 2.99 -3.17
C ARG A 344 -23.46 2.33 -1.80
N VAL A 345 -22.84 2.97 -0.82
CA VAL A 345 -22.82 2.50 0.57
C VAL A 345 -23.17 3.65 1.51
N GLY A 346 -24.11 3.39 2.40
CA GLY A 346 -24.47 4.32 3.47
C GLY A 346 -25.60 5.31 3.11
N ASN A 347 -26.10 6.02 4.11
CA ASN A 347 -27.21 6.97 4.00
C ASN A 347 -27.16 8.04 5.12
N ALA A 348 -28.02 9.06 5.02
CA ALA A 348 -28.04 10.20 5.94
C ALA A 348 -28.28 9.89 7.43
N GLU A 349 -28.92 8.75 7.79
CA GLU A 349 -29.38 8.47 9.16
C GLU A 349 -28.88 7.11 9.73
N GLY A 350 -28.03 6.36 9.01
CA GLY A 350 -27.96 4.89 9.15
C GLY A 350 -26.59 4.26 9.41
N THR A 351 -26.62 2.97 9.74
CA THR A 351 -25.49 2.08 10.11
C THR A 351 -24.94 1.24 8.96
N ALA A 352 -25.27 1.57 7.71
CA ALA A 352 -24.91 0.71 6.59
C ALA A 352 -23.40 0.72 6.35
N PHE A 353 -22.82 -0.45 6.10
CA PHE A 353 -21.38 -0.60 5.97
C PHE A 353 -20.97 -1.58 4.87
N MET A 354 -19.75 -1.42 4.38
CA MET A 354 -19.07 -2.40 3.54
C MET A 354 -17.69 -2.71 4.12
N ARG A 355 -17.34 -4.00 4.21
CA ARG A 355 -16.01 -4.45 4.65
C ARG A 355 -15.38 -5.33 3.59
N VAL A 356 -14.15 -4.99 3.21
CA VAL A 356 -13.32 -5.74 2.27
C VAL A 356 -12.10 -6.23 3.04
N LEU A 357 -12.03 -7.54 3.29
CA LEU A 357 -11.08 -8.12 4.25
C LEU A 357 -10.39 -9.36 3.67
N LEU A 358 -9.24 -9.76 4.20
CA LEU A 358 -8.61 -11.07 3.91
C LEU A 358 -8.52 -11.40 2.39
N GLY A 359 -8.02 -10.47 1.57
CA GLY A 359 -7.87 -10.67 0.12
C GLY A 359 -9.15 -10.48 -0.70
N GLY A 360 -10.23 -9.97 -0.09
CA GLY A 360 -11.46 -9.63 -0.82
C GLY A 360 -11.23 -8.52 -1.85
N MET A 361 -11.94 -8.58 -2.97
CA MET A 361 -11.85 -7.58 -4.04
C MET A 361 -13.24 -7.03 -4.39
N VAL A 362 -13.38 -5.71 -4.32
CA VAL A 362 -14.56 -5.00 -4.78
C VAL A 362 -14.18 -4.15 -5.98
N THR A 363 -14.82 -4.36 -7.11
CA THR A 363 -14.66 -3.53 -8.31
C THR A 363 -15.95 -2.79 -8.62
N ALA A 364 -15.87 -1.48 -8.81
CA ALA A 364 -16.99 -0.66 -9.23
C ALA A 364 -16.57 0.24 -10.38
N ASN A 365 -17.50 0.56 -11.28
CA ASN A 365 -17.20 1.63 -12.25
C ASN A 365 -17.14 2.99 -11.54
N SER A 366 -18.27 3.40 -10.95
CA SER A 366 -18.37 4.57 -10.07
C SER A 366 -18.87 4.16 -8.68
N ALA A 367 -18.43 4.85 -7.64
CA ALA A 367 -18.79 4.58 -6.25
C ALA A 367 -19.15 5.86 -5.48
N ILE A 368 -20.15 5.79 -4.59
CA ILE A 368 -20.53 6.88 -3.69
C ILE A 368 -20.71 6.33 -2.28
N PHE A 369 -19.99 6.90 -1.31
CA PHE A 369 -20.08 6.57 0.10
C PHE A 369 -20.60 7.78 0.88
N THR A 370 -21.69 7.59 1.65
CA THR A 370 -22.41 8.65 2.38
C THR A 370 -22.85 8.18 3.78
N GLY A 371 -23.16 9.07 4.74
CA GLY A 371 -23.49 8.69 6.14
C GLY A 371 -22.23 8.46 6.98
N THR A 372 -22.10 8.60 8.31
CA THR A 372 -22.84 8.04 9.45
C THR A 372 -22.78 9.02 10.66
N ASP A 373 -23.74 8.97 11.58
CA ASP A 373 -23.72 9.73 12.85
C ASP A 373 -22.83 9.11 13.96
N GLY A 374 -22.02 8.06 13.69
CA GLY A 374 -21.39 7.30 14.76
C GLY A 374 -20.15 6.48 14.42
N SER A 375 -19.10 6.68 15.23
CA SER A 375 -17.92 5.86 15.61
C SER A 375 -17.20 4.88 14.66
N GLU A 376 -17.77 4.47 13.53
CA GLU A 376 -17.24 3.43 12.64
C GLU A 376 -17.26 3.89 11.17
N PRO A 377 -16.23 3.54 10.37
CA PRO A 377 -16.19 3.86 8.94
C PRO A 377 -17.32 3.17 8.15
N VAL A 378 -17.85 3.88 7.15
CA VAL A 378 -18.85 3.36 6.19
C VAL A 378 -18.26 2.25 5.35
N VAL A 379 -17.00 2.41 4.95
CA VAL A 379 -16.28 1.42 4.16
C VAL A 379 -14.93 1.16 4.82
N THR A 380 -14.62 -0.10 5.07
CA THR A 380 -13.28 -0.52 5.48
C THR A 380 -12.65 -1.47 4.48
N VAL A 381 -11.38 -1.24 4.15
CA VAL A 381 -10.53 -2.13 3.34
C VAL A 381 -9.34 -2.53 4.20
N GLU A 382 -9.24 -3.81 4.56
CA GLU A 382 -8.28 -4.29 5.56
C GLU A 382 -7.57 -5.55 5.11
N ASN A 383 -6.37 -5.76 5.67
CA ASN A 383 -5.47 -6.87 5.34
C ASN A 383 -4.78 -6.71 3.97
N ALA A 384 -3.61 -7.31 3.85
CA ALA A 384 -2.92 -7.47 2.58
C ALA A 384 -3.83 -8.13 1.53
N ASP A 385 -3.64 -7.74 0.27
CA ASP A 385 -4.37 -8.22 -0.91
C ASP A 385 -5.86 -7.83 -1.00
N SER A 386 -6.42 -7.17 0.03
CA SER A 386 -7.77 -6.62 -0.06
C SER A 386 -7.78 -5.36 -0.91
N VAL A 387 -8.66 -5.31 -1.91
CA VAL A 387 -8.68 -4.21 -2.90
C VAL A 387 -10.07 -3.63 -3.06
N LEU A 388 -10.17 -2.31 -3.01
CA LEU A 388 -11.31 -1.55 -3.53
C LEU A 388 -10.86 -0.82 -4.80
N ASP A 389 -11.44 -1.16 -5.95
CA ASP A 389 -11.03 -0.69 -7.27
C ASP A 389 -12.20 0.03 -7.97
N VAL A 390 -12.13 1.36 -8.00
CA VAL A 390 -13.14 2.24 -8.61
C VAL A 390 -12.60 2.81 -9.92
N LYS A 391 -13.18 2.41 -11.05
CA LYS A 391 -12.60 2.66 -12.39
C LYS A 391 -12.76 4.08 -12.91
N GLU A 392 -13.81 4.78 -12.53
CA GLU A 392 -14.15 6.13 -12.99
C GLU A 392 -14.11 7.13 -11.84
N THR A 393 -15.12 7.15 -10.97
CA THR A 393 -15.21 8.18 -9.95
C THR A 393 -15.65 7.64 -8.60
N LEU A 394 -14.90 8.01 -7.56
CA LEU A 394 -15.23 7.79 -6.16
C LEU A 394 -15.71 9.10 -5.51
N TYR A 395 -16.85 9.06 -4.83
CA TYR A 395 -17.31 10.15 -3.97
C TYR A 395 -17.40 9.68 -2.51
N VAL A 396 -16.85 10.47 -1.60
CA VAL A 396 -16.97 10.32 -0.14
C VAL A 396 -17.54 11.63 0.38
N VAL A 397 -18.86 11.68 0.50
CA VAL A 397 -19.61 12.94 0.65
C VAL A 397 -20.83 12.76 1.55
N ASP A 398 -21.10 13.74 2.41
CA ASP A 398 -22.40 13.84 3.10
C ASP A 398 -23.50 14.30 2.12
N ASN A 399 -24.77 14.07 2.48
CA ASN A 399 -25.93 14.44 1.66
C ASN A 399 -26.65 15.71 2.16
N GLY A 400 -25.90 16.74 2.58
CA GLY A 400 -26.41 18.12 2.69
C GLY A 400 -27.48 18.40 3.76
N GLY A 401 -27.52 17.66 4.87
CA GLY A 401 -28.53 17.88 5.92
C GLY A 401 -28.28 17.25 7.29
N THR A 402 -27.12 16.64 7.54
CA THR A 402 -26.86 15.80 8.73
C THR A 402 -25.52 16.13 9.37
N THR A 403 -25.37 15.85 10.67
CA THR A 403 -24.08 15.91 11.41
C THR A 403 -23.12 14.78 11.04
N ALA A 404 -23.62 13.77 10.33
CA ALA A 404 -22.90 12.59 9.88
C ALA A 404 -21.81 12.90 8.84
N VAL A 405 -20.56 12.55 9.14
CA VAL A 405 -19.43 12.68 8.20
C VAL A 405 -19.00 11.27 7.76
N PRO A 406 -19.06 10.93 6.46
CA PRO A 406 -18.64 9.62 5.99
C PRO A 406 -17.13 9.42 6.12
N GLU A 407 -16.73 8.24 6.61
CA GLU A 407 -15.35 7.79 6.61
C GLU A 407 -15.17 6.53 5.72
N LEU A 408 -14.24 6.61 4.77
CA LEU A 408 -13.62 5.46 4.11
C LEU A 408 -12.26 5.20 4.76
N LYS A 409 -12.05 4.00 5.28
CA LYS A 409 -10.82 3.63 5.98
C LYS A 409 -10.09 2.47 5.29
N VAL A 410 -8.81 2.65 5.00
CA VAL A 410 -7.94 1.62 4.44
C VAL A 410 -6.81 1.35 5.43
N ARG A 411 -6.60 0.09 5.83
CA ARG A 411 -5.60 -0.27 6.84
C ARG A 411 -4.99 -1.65 6.65
N GLY A 412 -3.88 -1.92 7.35
CA GLY A 412 -3.32 -3.27 7.49
C GLY A 412 -2.91 -3.92 6.18
N GLY A 413 -2.47 -3.13 5.19
CA GLY A 413 -2.05 -3.58 3.86
C GLY A 413 -3.14 -3.61 2.78
N GLY A 414 -4.35 -3.10 3.07
CA GLY A 414 -5.39 -2.91 2.06
C GLY A 414 -5.01 -1.86 1.02
N LEU A 415 -5.60 -1.95 -0.18
CA LEU A 415 -5.29 -1.07 -1.30
C LEU A 415 -6.55 -0.43 -1.89
N LEU A 416 -6.54 0.89 -2.01
CA LEU A 416 -7.55 1.67 -2.73
C LEU A 416 -7.03 2.02 -4.13
N LYS A 417 -7.81 1.73 -5.16
CA LYS A 417 -7.55 2.16 -6.54
C LYS A 417 -8.69 3.03 -7.03
N THR A 418 -8.37 4.19 -7.58
CA THR A 418 -9.37 5.10 -8.18
C THR A 418 -8.89 5.65 -9.52
N HIS A 419 -9.80 6.15 -10.35
CA HIS A 419 -9.44 7.17 -11.34
C HIS A 419 -9.60 8.54 -10.71
N ASP A 420 -10.78 9.12 -10.71
CA ASP A 420 -11.08 10.36 -9.97
C ASP A 420 -11.65 10.06 -8.58
N ALA A 421 -11.38 10.95 -7.62
CA ALA A 421 -11.94 10.91 -6.28
C ALA A 421 -12.35 12.29 -5.79
N TYR A 422 -13.41 12.34 -5.00
CA TYR A 422 -14.00 13.55 -4.45
C TYR A 422 -14.35 13.32 -2.98
N ILE A 423 -13.67 14.01 -2.07
CA ILE A 423 -13.83 13.90 -0.62
C ILE A 423 -14.41 15.22 -0.10
N GLY A 424 -15.64 15.19 0.42
CA GLY A 424 -16.27 16.40 0.99
C GLY A 424 -16.42 17.56 0.00
N THR A 425 -16.69 17.27 -1.27
CA THR A 425 -16.93 18.30 -2.30
C THR A 425 -18.43 18.52 -2.49
N GLY A 426 -18.87 19.77 -2.59
CA GLY A 426 -20.29 20.11 -2.65
C GLY A 426 -21.01 19.55 -3.87
N MET A 427 -22.25 19.11 -3.66
CA MET A 427 -23.13 18.57 -4.71
C MET A 427 -24.23 19.60 -5.01
N GLY A 428 -24.29 20.11 -6.24
CA GLY A 428 -25.38 21.02 -6.66
C GLY A 428 -25.46 22.37 -5.92
N GLY A 429 -24.35 22.81 -5.30
CA GLY A 429 -24.27 24.05 -4.52
C GLY A 429 -24.58 23.90 -3.02
N ALA A 430 -24.74 22.68 -2.51
CA ALA A 430 -24.80 22.40 -1.07
C ALA A 430 -23.44 21.93 -0.54
N SER A 431 -23.05 22.46 0.61
CA SER A 431 -21.82 22.10 1.32
C SER A 431 -21.84 20.64 1.76
N SER A 432 -20.70 19.96 1.64
CA SER A 432 -20.56 18.54 1.96
C SER A 432 -19.26 18.25 2.70
N SER A 433 -19.25 17.23 3.56
CA SER A 433 -18.10 16.77 4.32
C SER A 433 -17.76 15.32 4.00
N GLY A 434 -16.48 14.95 4.11
CA GLY A 434 -16.04 13.56 3.96
C GLY A 434 -14.64 13.31 4.49
N ILE A 435 -14.37 12.07 4.92
CA ILE A 435 -13.11 11.63 5.50
C ILE A 435 -12.61 10.40 4.75
N VAL A 436 -11.32 10.41 4.38
CA VAL A 436 -10.58 9.22 3.98
C VAL A 436 -9.40 9.04 4.94
N THR A 437 -9.28 7.86 5.53
CA THR A 437 -8.19 7.50 6.45
C THR A 437 -7.39 6.34 5.89
N LEU A 438 -6.08 6.55 5.69
CA LEU A 438 -5.15 5.54 5.17
C LEU A 438 -4.11 5.21 6.26
N GLU A 439 -3.96 3.93 6.58
CA GLU A 439 -3.06 3.45 7.64
C GLU A 439 -2.13 2.33 7.16
N GLY A 440 -0.83 2.50 7.38
CA GLY A 440 0.18 1.47 7.15
C GLY A 440 1.22 1.87 6.11
N PRO A 441 2.38 1.19 6.08
CA PRO A 441 3.51 1.62 5.26
C PRO A 441 3.32 1.33 3.77
N GLY A 442 3.83 2.23 2.92
CA GLY A 442 3.88 2.07 1.47
C GLY A 442 2.62 2.58 0.76
N ILE A 443 2.48 2.28 -0.53
CA ILE A 443 1.34 2.73 -1.35
C ILE A 443 0.05 2.06 -0.86
N VAL A 444 -0.83 2.87 -0.25
CA VAL A 444 -2.16 2.45 0.22
C VAL A 444 -3.26 2.95 -0.73
N TRP A 445 -2.97 3.99 -1.52
CA TRP A 445 -3.89 4.53 -2.52
C TRP A 445 -3.19 4.85 -3.85
N GLU A 446 -3.64 4.19 -4.91
CA GLU A 446 -3.28 4.49 -6.31
C GLU A 446 -4.43 5.19 -7.02
N SER A 447 -4.26 6.44 -7.43
CA SER A 447 -5.21 7.19 -8.25
C SER A 447 -4.62 7.47 -9.64
N SER A 448 -5.31 7.02 -10.68
CA SER A 448 -4.93 7.30 -12.07
C SER A 448 -5.44 8.65 -12.59
N GLY A 449 -6.25 9.36 -11.80
CA GLY A 449 -6.90 10.62 -12.16
C GLY A 449 -6.67 11.69 -11.10
N THR A 450 -7.73 12.43 -10.76
CA THR A 450 -7.67 13.57 -9.84
C THR A 450 -8.27 13.22 -8.48
N ILE A 451 -7.54 13.51 -7.40
CA ILE A 451 -8.07 13.47 -6.03
C ILE A 451 -8.47 14.88 -5.63
N ASN A 452 -9.76 15.12 -5.38
CA ASN A 452 -10.31 16.38 -4.92
C ASN A 452 -10.68 16.27 -3.44
N VAL A 453 -10.19 17.18 -2.60
CA VAL A 453 -10.43 17.18 -1.15
C VAL A 453 -10.98 18.54 -0.74
N GLY A 454 -12.26 18.59 -0.36
CA GLY A 454 -12.99 19.86 -0.16
C GLY A 454 -13.42 20.52 -1.47
N ASP A 455 -14.30 21.50 -1.40
CA ASP A 455 -14.75 22.27 -2.57
C ASP A 455 -13.98 23.60 -2.69
N PRO A 456 -13.33 23.93 -3.82
CA PRO A 456 -12.63 25.20 -3.99
C PRO A 456 -13.56 26.42 -4.05
N THR A 457 -14.87 26.21 -4.27
CA THR A 457 -15.88 27.26 -4.39
C THR A 457 -16.79 27.40 -3.18
N ASP A 458 -16.74 26.44 -2.23
CA ASP A 458 -17.55 26.42 -1.02
C ASP A 458 -16.71 26.14 0.23
N VAL A 459 -16.48 27.18 1.02
CA VAL A 459 -15.69 27.12 2.28
C VAL A 459 -16.29 26.21 3.35
N ASN A 460 -17.59 25.91 3.28
CA ASN A 460 -18.24 25.03 4.23
C ASN A 460 -18.17 23.55 3.81
N ALA A 461 -17.66 23.27 2.61
CA ALA A 461 -17.41 21.91 2.16
C ALA A 461 -16.03 21.44 2.65
N VAL A 462 -16.01 20.43 3.51
CA VAL A 462 -14.81 20.00 4.26
C VAL A 462 -14.39 18.61 3.84
N GLY A 463 -13.24 18.51 3.16
CA GLY A 463 -12.58 17.24 2.90
C GLY A 463 -11.45 16.98 3.91
N THR A 464 -11.38 15.76 4.43
CA THR A 464 -10.30 15.32 5.33
C THR A 464 -9.60 14.09 4.75
N LEU A 465 -8.28 14.12 4.68
CA LEU A 465 -7.43 13.00 4.28
C LEU A 465 -6.40 12.72 5.38
N ASN A 466 -6.56 11.61 6.10
CA ASN A 466 -5.65 11.21 7.17
C ASN A 466 -4.64 10.19 6.64
N LEU A 467 -3.35 10.46 6.82
CA LEU A 467 -2.25 9.55 6.46
C LEU A 467 -1.52 9.13 7.73
N VAL A 468 -1.56 7.84 8.06
CA VAL A 468 -1.07 7.32 9.34
C VAL A 468 -0.07 6.19 9.10
N ASN A 469 1.01 6.16 9.89
CA ASN A 469 2.05 5.13 9.85
C ASN A 469 2.69 4.93 8.46
N ASN A 470 3.20 6.00 7.84
CA ASN A 470 3.86 5.99 6.52
C ASN A 470 2.97 5.56 5.35
N ALA A 471 1.67 5.86 5.41
CA ALA A 471 0.77 5.65 4.28
C ALA A 471 1.15 6.58 3.12
N GLU A 472 1.28 6.01 1.93
CA GLU A 472 1.62 6.73 0.71
C GLU A 472 0.42 6.78 -0.24
N VAL A 473 0.24 7.94 -0.87
CA VAL A 473 -0.76 8.17 -1.93
C VAL A 473 -0.06 8.55 -3.22
N GLN A 474 -0.36 7.80 -4.28
CA GLN A 474 0.10 8.10 -5.63
C GLN A 474 -1.08 8.65 -6.43
N THR A 475 -0.95 9.84 -7.02
CA THR A 475 -1.98 10.41 -7.88
C THR A 475 -1.42 11.18 -9.07
N HIS A 476 -2.15 11.18 -10.18
CA HIS A 476 -1.85 12.06 -11.32
C HIS A 476 -2.08 13.52 -10.98
N ARG A 477 -3.12 13.84 -10.19
CA ARG A 477 -3.44 15.23 -9.80
C ARG A 477 -4.06 15.26 -8.40
N PHE A 478 -3.64 16.24 -7.60
CA PHE A 478 -4.24 16.53 -6.29
C PHE A 478 -4.84 17.94 -6.30
N ASN A 479 -6.14 18.03 -6.09
CA ASN A 479 -6.93 19.26 -6.07
C ASN A 479 -7.44 19.52 -4.65
N PRO A 480 -6.78 20.41 -3.94
CA PRO A 480 -7.27 20.86 -2.66
C PRO A 480 -8.37 21.94 -2.84
N GLY A 481 -9.49 21.79 -2.14
CA GLY A 481 -10.56 22.78 -1.99
C GLY A 481 -10.31 23.78 -0.86
N ALA A 482 -11.33 24.58 -0.53
CA ALA A 482 -11.18 25.75 0.35
C ALA A 482 -10.89 25.42 1.83
N THR A 483 -11.30 24.24 2.31
CA THR A 483 -11.07 23.77 3.69
C THR A 483 -10.62 22.32 3.67
N ILE A 484 -9.38 22.06 4.10
CA ILE A 484 -8.77 20.72 4.11
C ILE A 484 -8.05 20.47 5.42
N HIS A 485 -8.21 19.26 5.92
CA HIS A 485 -7.36 18.71 6.97
C HIS A 485 -6.58 17.52 6.42
N ILE A 486 -5.27 17.71 6.22
CA ILE A 486 -4.33 16.61 6.06
C ILE A 486 -3.61 16.48 7.39
N THR A 487 -3.76 15.35 8.07
CA THR A 487 -3.05 15.08 9.33
C THR A 487 -2.14 13.88 9.17
N GLY A 488 -0.87 14.08 9.53
CA GLY A 488 0.16 13.06 9.71
C GLY A 488 0.43 12.89 11.20
N GLY A 489 0.32 11.68 11.72
CA GLY A 489 0.43 11.43 13.14
C GLY A 489 0.98 10.05 13.47
N ALA A 490 2.28 9.83 13.23
CA ALA A 490 3.16 8.95 14.04
C ALA A 490 4.50 8.67 13.36
N THR A 491 5.61 8.96 14.07
CA THR A 491 6.99 8.39 14.00
C THR A 491 7.70 8.16 12.66
N GLY A 492 7.09 8.48 11.52
CA GLY A 492 7.67 8.39 10.20
C GLY A 492 6.87 9.24 9.20
N ASN A 493 7.59 9.69 8.16
CA ASN A 493 7.17 10.75 7.25
C ASN A 493 6.09 10.26 6.26
N PRO A 494 4.84 10.77 6.29
CA PRO A 494 3.85 10.57 5.23
C PRO A 494 4.30 11.20 3.89
N LEU A 495 4.02 10.53 2.76
CA LEU A 495 4.39 10.99 1.42
C LEU A 495 3.15 11.13 0.50
N ILE A 496 2.99 12.32 -0.10
CA ILE A 496 2.04 12.56 -1.20
C ILE A 496 2.87 12.84 -2.47
N GLN A 497 2.70 12.02 -3.50
CA GLN A 497 3.36 12.21 -4.80
C GLN A 497 2.36 12.79 -5.82
N VAL A 498 2.61 14.00 -6.31
CA VAL A 498 1.67 14.77 -7.17
C VAL A 498 2.23 14.94 -8.60
N GLY A 499 1.40 14.65 -9.62
CA GLY A 499 1.61 15.03 -11.02
C GLY A 499 0.92 16.35 -11.42
N SER A 500 1.34 16.95 -12.54
CA SER A 500 1.13 18.36 -12.91
C SER A 500 -0.33 18.86 -13.09
N ASN A 501 -0.64 20.00 -12.42
CA ASN A 501 -1.41 21.21 -12.80
C ASN A 501 -2.51 21.67 -11.82
N ARG A 502 -2.39 22.95 -11.38
CA ARG A 502 -3.32 23.84 -10.63
C ARG A 502 -3.90 23.34 -9.29
N ALA A 503 -3.55 24.02 -8.20
CA ALA A 503 -4.12 23.82 -6.86
C ALA A 503 -3.97 25.05 -5.93
N ASN A 504 -5.05 25.77 -5.55
CA ASN A 504 -4.99 26.72 -4.42
C ASN A 504 -5.17 25.97 -3.10
N ALA A 505 -4.18 25.93 -2.20
CA ALA A 505 -4.38 25.40 -0.83
C ALA A 505 -3.33 25.76 0.20
N ASP A 506 -3.79 25.75 1.46
CA ASP A 506 -2.96 25.56 2.65
C ASP A 506 -2.74 24.04 2.85
N ILE A 507 -1.54 23.55 2.59
CA ILE A 507 -1.15 22.15 2.75
C ILE A 507 -0.22 22.04 3.97
N THR A 508 -0.64 21.32 5.00
CA THR A 508 0.22 20.90 6.12
C THR A 508 0.51 19.40 6.01
N CYS A 509 1.75 19.03 5.71
CA CYS A 509 2.19 17.64 5.65
C CYS A 509 3.68 17.53 6.03
N ASP A 510 4.07 16.41 6.61
CA ASP A 510 5.43 16.18 7.12
C ASP A 510 6.45 15.89 6.00
N THR A 511 6.03 15.53 4.78
CA THR A 511 6.89 15.47 3.57
C THR A 511 6.02 15.57 2.30
N LEU A 512 6.39 16.46 1.37
CA LEU A 512 5.71 16.68 0.09
C LEU A 512 6.72 16.67 -1.04
N LEU A 513 6.68 15.68 -1.95
CA LEU A 513 7.59 15.60 -3.10
C LEU A 513 6.84 15.93 -4.40
N PHE A 514 7.31 16.93 -5.13
CA PHE A 514 6.83 17.26 -6.49
C PHE A 514 7.84 16.83 -7.56
N GLY A 515 7.35 16.48 -8.75
CA GLY A 515 8.16 16.37 -9.97
C GLY A 515 8.21 17.70 -10.77
N PRO A 516 9.15 17.86 -11.72
CA PRO A 516 9.36 19.11 -12.44
C PRO A 516 8.12 19.56 -13.25
N SER A 517 7.75 20.85 -13.19
CA SER A 517 6.59 21.44 -13.88
C SER A 517 6.78 22.93 -14.21
N THR A 518 6.10 23.44 -15.26
CA THR A 518 6.24 24.80 -15.80
C THR A 518 5.00 25.69 -15.63
N ASP A 519 3.96 25.29 -14.88
CA ASP A 519 2.67 26.01 -14.88
C ASP A 519 1.89 25.91 -13.55
N LEU A 520 2.19 26.79 -12.58
CA LEU A 520 1.57 26.84 -11.25
C LEU A 520 1.17 28.30 -10.89
N GLY A 521 0.02 28.54 -10.24
CA GLY A 521 -0.51 29.88 -9.87
C GLY A 521 -0.29 30.31 -8.40
N ASP A 522 -0.80 31.45 -7.93
CA ASP A 522 -0.46 32.05 -6.62
C ASP A 522 -1.00 31.28 -5.37
N TYR A 523 -0.11 30.87 -4.43
CA TYR A 523 -0.43 30.05 -3.23
C TYR A 523 0.16 30.58 -1.90
N ASN A 524 -0.27 30.05 -0.75
CA ASN A 524 0.42 30.18 0.55
C ASN A 524 0.74 28.77 1.06
N LEU A 525 1.99 28.45 1.33
CA LEU A 525 2.42 27.10 1.71
C LEU A 525 3.11 27.14 3.08
N THR A 526 2.58 26.40 4.06
CA THR A 526 3.09 26.39 5.45
C THR A 526 3.61 25.00 5.80
N PHE A 527 4.90 24.91 6.14
CA PHE A 527 5.58 23.65 6.43
C PHE A 527 5.78 23.48 7.94
N GLY A 528 5.62 22.24 8.42
CA GLY A 528 5.82 21.83 9.80
C GLY A 528 6.87 20.71 9.94
N VAL A 529 7.03 20.23 11.18
CA VAL A 529 8.10 19.33 11.67
C VAL A 529 8.58 18.27 10.67
N GLY A 530 9.79 18.43 10.15
CA GLY A 530 10.47 17.43 9.31
C GLY A 530 10.16 17.48 7.81
N ALA A 531 9.44 18.49 7.31
CA ALA A 531 9.15 18.66 5.90
C ALA A 531 10.35 19.14 5.09
N GLY A 532 10.76 18.34 4.09
CA GLY A 532 11.76 18.67 3.06
C GLY A 532 11.11 19.06 1.72
N ILE A 533 11.60 20.11 1.06
CA ILE A 533 11.19 20.53 -0.30
C ILE A 533 12.44 20.62 -1.17
N GLY A 534 12.46 20.02 -2.36
CA GLY A 534 13.58 20.19 -3.30
C GLY A 534 13.20 20.09 -4.79
N GLY A 535 14.01 20.72 -5.66
CA GLY A 535 13.82 20.77 -7.11
C GLY A 535 14.39 22.03 -7.78
N SER A 536 14.18 22.23 -9.08
CA SER A 536 14.51 23.46 -9.84
C SER A 536 13.28 24.10 -10.46
N GLY A 537 13.31 25.41 -10.67
CA GLY A 537 12.27 26.15 -11.38
C GLY A 537 11.50 27.14 -10.51
N THR A 538 10.44 27.74 -11.05
CA THR A 538 9.64 28.78 -10.37
C THR A 538 8.42 28.21 -9.68
N TRP A 539 8.45 28.27 -8.35
CA TRP A 539 7.38 27.95 -7.42
C TRP A 539 6.57 29.21 -7.13
N PRO A 540 5.26 29.24 -7.42
CA PRO A 540 4.45 30.42 -7.16
C PRO A 540 4.00 30.51 -5.69
N GLY A 541 3.65 31.72 -5.23
CA GLY A 541 3.09 31.92 -3.90
C GLY A 541 4.08 32.19 -2.75
N ASN A 542 3.55 32.43 -1.55
CA ASN A 542 4.33 32.70 -0.33
C ASN A 542 4.64 31.41 0.44
N PHE A 543 5.85 31.28 0.96
CA PHE A 543 6.36 30.13 1.71
C PHE A 543 6.54 30.52 3.17
N THR A 544 6.07 29.69 4.10
CA THR A 544 6.29 29.83 5.56
C THR A 544 6.85 28.53 6.12
N ALA A 545 8.13 28.52 6.50
CA ALA A 545 8.78 27.40 7.18
C ALA A 545 8.73 27.60 8.70
N SER A 546 8.21 26.61 9.41
CA SER A 546 8.12 26.66 10.87
C SER A 546 8.33 25.29 11.53
N ALA A 547 8.66 25.29 12.83
CA ALA A 547 8.71 24.11 13.68
C ALA A 547 9.64 22.97 13.19
N ASN A 548 10.89 23.27 12.86
CA ASN A 548 11.89 22.34 12.28
C ASN A 548 11.57 21.90 10.83
N ALA A 549 11.04 22.81 10.00
CA ALA A 549 10.94 22.59 8.56
C ALA A 549 12.31 22.73 7.88
N GLU A 550 12.56 22.01 6.79
CA GLU A 550 13.82 22.00 6.05
C GLU A 550 13.54 22.35 4.57
N ILE A 551 14.10 23.44 4.07
CA ILE A 551 14.03 23.80 2.65
C ILE A 551 15.30 23.29 1.98
N VAL A 552 15.21 22.34 1.04
CA VAL A 552 16.37 21.70 0.41
C VAL A 552 16.49 22.13 -1.05
N ALA A 553 17.24 23.19 -1.31
CA ALA A 553 17.58 23.61 -2.68
C ALA A 553 18.71 22.74 -3.26
N GLU A 554 18.55 21.42 -3.25
CA GLU A 554 19.52 20.46 -3.79
C GLU A 554 18.97 19.90 -5.11
N GLN A 555 19.75 20.00 -6.19
CA GLN A 555 19.41 19.32 -7.44
C GLN A 555 20.58 18.53 -8.01
N ALA A 556 20.30 17.27 -8.36
CA ALA A 556 21.12 16.46 -9.24
C ALA A 556 20.54 16.53 -10.67
N VAL A 557 21.14 17.27 -11.60
CA VAL A 557 20.84 17.10 -13.05
C VAL A 557 22.09 17.31 -13.92
N PRO A 558 22.26 16.51 -14.99
CA PRO A 558 23.27 16.74 -16.02
C PRO A 558 22.82 17.90 -16.95
N PHE A 559 23.72 18.84 -17.21
CA PHE A 559 23.46 20.09 -17.95
C PHE A 559 22.91 19.92 -19.38
N PRO A 560 21.99 20.81 -19.80
CA PRO A 560 21.76 21.17 -21.21
C PRO A 560 22.49 22.45 -21.66
N ASP A 561 22.84 23.37 -20.75
CA ASP A 561 23.42 24.69 -21.10
C ASP A 561 24.76 24.93 -20.38
N ALA A 562 25.86 24.94 -21.13
CA ALA A 562 27.24 24.98 -20.63
C ALA A 562 27.71 26.32 -20.03
N TRP A 563 26.80 27.25 -19.68
CA TRP A 563 27.17 28.63 -19.29
C TRP A 563 26.44 29.22 -18.07
N ALA A 564 25.62 28.46 -17.35
CA ALA A 564 25.00 28.93 -16.11
C ALA A 564 25.91 28.68 -14.90
N ASP A 565 26.16 29.72 -14.10
CA ASP A 565 26.95 29.73 -12.87
C ASP A 565 26.11 29.42 -11.60
N HIS A 566 24.81 29.15 -11.77
CA HIS A 566 23.89 28.83 -10.68
C HIS A 566 22.67 28.01 -11.16
N THR A 567 22.01 27.34 -10.22
CA THR A 567 20.70 26.71 -10.42
C THR A 567 19.67 27.33 -9.48
N ASP A 568 18.59 27.89 -10.04
CA ASP A 568 17.56 28.57 -9.25
C ASP A 568 16.45 27.61 -8.76
N PHE A 569 16.25 27.65 -7.45
CA PHE A 569 14.98 27.33 -6.81
C PHE A 569 14.21 28.65 -6.59
N THR A 570 13.30 28.99 -7.50
CA THR A 570 12.64 30.30 -7.48
C THR A 570 11.32 30.24 -6.70
N ILE A 571 11.06 31.16 -5.77
CA ILE A 571 9.78 31.38 -5.08
C ILE A 571 9.16 32.68 -5.61
N ALA A 572 7.97 32.69 -6.21
CA ALA A 572 7.38 33.88 -6.84
C ALA A 572 6.73 34.85 -5.83
N GLY A 573 6.33 34.37 -4.65
CA GLY A 573 5.85 35.20 -3.54
C GLY A 573 6.95 35.50 -2.52
N SER A 574 6.59 35.60 -1.25
CA SER A 574 7.51 35.86 -0.13
C SER A 574 7.93 34.59 0.61
N LEU A 575 9.15 34.53 1.13
CA LEU A 575 9.62 33.49 2.05
C LEU A 575 9.56 34.01 3.51
N THR A 576 9.13 33.18 4.45
CA THR A 576 9.21 33.42 5.91
C THR A 576 9.75 32.16 6.58
N MET A 577 10.80 32.27 7.38
CA MET A 577 11.37 31.17 8.16
C MET A 577 11.42 31.54 9.64
N ASP A 578 11.23 30.55 10.53
CA ASP A 578 11.44 30.69 11.98
C ASP A 578 12.80 30.15 12.43
N SER A 579 13.17 30.46 13.69
CA SER A 579 14.45 30.09 14.30
C SER A 579 14.72 28.57 14.40
N THR A 580 13.72 27.73 14.14
CA THR A 580 13.85 26.27 14.23
C THR A 580 14.03 25.61 12.87
N SER A 581 13.79 26.36 11.79
CA SER A 581 13.79 25.84 10.43
C SER A 581 15.19 25.90 9.81
N ALA A 582 15.45 25.06 8.81
CA ALA A 582 16.71 24.99 8.10
C ALA A 582 16.54 25.27 6.60
N LEU A 583 17.55 25.89 5.98
CA LEU A 583 17.69 26.01 4.53
C LEU A 583 18.98 25.30 4.11
N ASP A 584 18.88 24.31 3.25
CA ASP A 584 20.00 23.63 2.61
C ASP A 584 20.21 24.15 1.19
N VAL A 585 21.42 24.60 0.90
CA VAL A 585 21.87 24.97 -0.45
C VAL A 585 23.12 24.16 -0.79
N ALA A 586 23.25 23.77 -2.06
CA ALA A 586 24.42 23.06 -2.55
C ALA A 586 25.35 23.98 -3.34
N CYS A 587 26.66 23.74 -3.29
CA CYS A 587 27.63 24.40 -4.17
C CYS A 587 28.77 23.45 -4.59
N GLY A 588 29.41 23.76 -5.72
CA GLY A 588 30.47 22.94 -6.31
C GLY A 588 31.22 23.64 -7.45
N PHE A 589 32.17 22.92 -8.07
CA PHE A 589 32.95 23.38 -9.22
C PHE A 589 32.88 22.41 -10.39
N LEU A 590 32.84 22.96 -11.60
CA LEU A 590 33.05 22.22 -12.84
C LEU A 590 34.31 22.71 -13.54
N TYR A 591 35.05 21.77 -14.13
CA TYR A 591 36.19 22.05 -14.99
C TYR A 591 35.84 21.63 -16.42
N ASP A 592 35.86 22.59 -17.34
CA ASP A 592 35.63 22.36 -18.76
C ASP A 592 36.97 22.10 -19.46
N LEU A 593 37.13 20.86 -19.94
CA LEU A 593 38.33 20.40 -20.64
C LEU A 593 38.49 21.05 -22.03
N ASP A 594 37.39 21.49 -22.65
CA ASP A 594 37.42 22.07 -24.00
C ASP A 594 37.84 23.55 -23.99
N THR A 595 37.58 24.27 -22.88
CA THR A 595 37.91 25.69 -22.74
C THR A 595 39.05 25.99 -21.76
N ASP A 596 39.58 24.97 -21.07
CA ASP A 596 40.54 25.14 -19.97
C ASP A 596 40.02 26.12 -18.90
N GLY A 597 38.70 26.07 -18.67
CA GLY A 597 37.94 27.00 -17.83
C GLY A 597 37.39 26.32 -16.57
N SER A 598 37.44 27.01 -15.43
CA SER A 598 36.80 26.56 -14.19
C SER A 598 35.56 27.41 -13.91
N TYR A 599 34.44 26.76 -13.60
CA TYR A 599 33.16 27.40 -13.28
C TYR A 599 32.71 27.00 -11.88
N SER A 600 32.43 27.99 -11.03
CA SER A 600 31.74 27.79 -9.76
C SER A 600 30.24 27.67 -10.01
N ILE A 601 29.57 26.72 -9.36
CA ILE A 601 28.12 26.56 -9.42
C ILE A 601 27.55 26.48 -8.01
N ALA A 602 26.48 27.22 -7.76
CA ALA A 602 25.69 27.08 -6.54
C ALA A 602 24.20 26.98 -6.86
N SER A 603 23.50 26.15 -6.06
CA SER A 603 22.07 26.28 -5.89
C SER A 603 21.76 27.60 -5.20
N ARG A 604 20.78 28.33 -5.73
CA ARG A 604 20.32 29.61 -5.20
C ARG A 604 18.81 29.58 -4.98
N VAL A 605 18.36 30.08 -3.85
CA VAL A 605 16.93 30.34 -3.61
C VAL A 605 16.59 31.75 -4.10
N ASN A 606 15.80 31.85 -5.17
CA ASN A 606 15.42 33.12 -5.80
C ASN A 606 13.98 33.50 -5.45
N VAL A 607 13.79 34.34 -4.45
CA VAL A 607 12.49 34.84 -3.98
C VAL A 607 12.11 36.11 -4.76
N GLN A 608 11.03 36.12 -5.52
CA GLN A 608 10.59 37.31 -6.27
C GLN A 608 9.90 38.35 -5.37
N GLY A 609 9.37 37.92 -4.21
CA GLY A 609 8.89 38.77 -3.12
C GLY A 609 9.92 38.94 -1.99
N ALA A 610 9.43 39.30 -0.79
CA ALA A 610 10.29 39.50 0.38
C ALA A 610 10.70 38.17 1.03
N ALA A 611 11.92 38.06 1.56
CA ALA A 611 12.38 36.95 2.37
C ALA A 611 12.60 37.40 3.81
N THR A 612 11.84 36.83 4.76
CA THR A 612 12.07 36.96 6.20
C THR A 612 12.76 35.68 6.67
N ILE A 613 13.99 35.79 7.15
CA ILE A 613 14.85 34.64 7.45
C ILE A 613 15.25 34.59 8.93
N ASP A 614 15.27 33.38 9.46
CA ASP A 614 15.67 32.99 10.80
C ASP A 614 16.08 31.50 10.75
N GLY A 615 16.74 30.98 11.78
CA GLY A 615 17.10 29.56 11.89
C GLY A 615 18.46 29.21 11.27
N THR A 616 18.60 28.02 10.68
CA THR A 616 19.91 27.49 10.25
C THR A 616 20.08 27.51 8.72
N LEU A 617 21.20 28.01 8.22
CA LEU A 617 21.63 27.82 6.83
C LEU A 617 22.67 26.69 6.77
N ARG A 618 22.43 25.70 5.92
CA ARG A 618 23.30 24.56 5.67
C ARG A 618 23.84 24.62 4.26
N ILE A 619 25.14 24.45 4.12
CA ILE A 619 25.82 24.43 2.82
C ILE A 619 26.36 23.03 2.58
N GLN A 620 25.94 22.42 1.48
CA GLN A 620 26.40 21.10 1.05
C GLN A 620 27.34 21.21 -0.14
N GLN A 621 28.37 20.36 -0.17
CA GLN A 621 29.29 20.29 -1.31
C GLN A 621 28.83 19.18 -2.25
N TRP A 622 28.75 19.46 -3.56
CA TRP A 622 28.49 18.41 -4.54
C TRP A 622 29.74 17.60 -4.86
N ASP A 623 29.62 16.27 -4.68
CA ASP A 623 30.53 15.28 -5.25
C ASP A 623 29.88 14.67 -6.52
N LEU A 624 30.24 15.17 -7.71
CA LEU A 624 29.75 14.61 -8.96
C LEU A 624 30.54 13.34 -9.33
N PRO A 625 29.89 12.16 -9.49
CA PRO A 625 30.57 10.95 -9.92
C PRO A 625 30.95 11.05 -11.41
N GLY A 626 32.25 10.96 -11.75
CA GLY A 626 32.69 10.75 -13.13
C GLY A 626 33.74 11.71 -13.70
N PHE A 627 34.25 12.66 -12.93
CA PHE A 627 35.29 13.60 -13.38
C PHE A 627 36.58 13.44 -12.55
N TYR A 628 37.72 13.35 -13.24
CA TYR A 628 39.03 13.02 -12.65
C TYR A 628 39.67 14.22 -11.91
N ASP A 629 40.39 13.88 -10.84
CA ASP A 629 41.15 14.69 -9.86
C ASP A 629 40.33 15.28 -8.68
N HIS A 630 40.29 14.48 -7.60
CA HIS A 630 39.63 14.77 -6.33
C HIS A 630 40.46 15.64 -5.37
N MET A 631 41.73 15.98 -5.69
CA MET A 631 42.57 16.75 -4.75
C MET A 631 42.66 18.23 -5.11
N THR A 632 42.71 18.61 -6.40
CA THR A 632 42.81 20.04 -6.79
C THR A 632 41.47 20.77 -6.91
N SER A 633 40.34 20.05 -6.90
CA SER A 633 38.98 20.60 -6.98
C SER A 633 38.42 21.05 -5.63
N ARG A 634 38.79 20.39 -4.53
CA ARG A 634 38.30 20.68 -3.16
C ARG A 634 38.76 22.03 -2.60
N TYR A 635 39.92 22.53 -3.02
CA TYR A 635 40.45 23.84 -2.56
C TYR A 635 39.94 25.04 -3.36
N ARG A 636 39.29 24.84 -4.50
CA ARG A 636 38.88 25.96 -5.38
C ARG A 636 37.66 26.72 -4.89
N MET A 637 36.91 26.18 -3.92
CA MET A 637 35.75 26.86 -3.32
C MET A 637 36.12 27.96 -2.33
N ILE A 638 37.33 27.93 -1.81
CA ILE A 638 37.83 28.88 -0.82
C ILE A 638 38.02 30.25 -1.47
N GLY A 639 37.52 31.30 -0.80
CA GLY A 639 37.61 32.69 -1.24
C GLY A 639 36.54 33.12 -2.23
N TRP A 640 35.62 32.23 -2.60
CA TRP A 640 34.47 32.56 -3.45
C TRP A 640 33.23 32.88 -2.62
N THR A 641 32.41 33.77 -3.17
CA THR A 641 31.14 34.19 -2.60
C THR A 641 30.00 33.63 -3.45
N TYR A 642 29.05 32.96 -2.81
CA TYR A 642 27.88 32.34 -3.44
C TYR A 642 26.61 33.04 -2.98
N GLU A 643 25.62 33.13 -3.86
CA GLU A 643 24.29 33.62 -3.52
C GLU A 643 23.46 32.46 -2.98
N ALA A 644 23.19 32.45 -1.67
CA ALA A 644 22.29 31.46 -1.07
C ALA A 644 20.82 31.86 -1.25
N ILE A 645 20.52 33.15 -1.07
CA ILE A 645 19.19 33.72 -1.27
C ILE A 645 19.31 35.01 -2.07
N VAL A 646 18.40 35.20 -3.04
CA VAL A 646 18.10 36.51 -3.65
C VAL A 646 16.63 36.80 -3.41
N ALA A 647 16.27 38.03 -3.03
CA ALA A 647 14.90 38.43 -2.71
C ALA A 647 14.61 39.87 -3.16
N SER A 648 13.33 40.28 -3.27
CA SER A 648 13.00 41.71 -3.43
C SER A 648 13.39 42.53 -2.20
N SER A 649 13.43 41.88 -1.03
CA SER A 649 13.99 42.42 0.21
C SER A 649 14.28 41.27 1.18
N VAL A 650 15.45 41.27 1.82
CA VAL A 650 15.80 40.32 2.90
C VAL A 650 15.66 41.00 4.27
N VAL A 651 14.98 40.33 5.20
CA VAL A 651 14.77 40.79 6.58
C VAL A 651 15.12 39.66 7.55
N GLY A 652 15.96 39.92 8.54
CA GLY A 652 16.41 38.92 9.51
C GLY A 652 17.79 38.35 9.21
N THR A 653 18.19 37.35 9.98
CA THR A 653 19.50 36.68 9.89
C THR A 653 19.35 35.22 10.26
N PHE A 654 20.11 34.33 9.65
CA PHE A 654 20.29 32.97 10.15
C PHE A 654 21.02 32.99 11.50
N ASP A 655 20.50 32.24 12.46
CA ASP A 655 21.07 32.01 13.78
C ASP A 655 22.32 31.12 13.71
N GLU A 656 22.37 30.21 12.74
CA GLU A 656 23.47 29.26 12.57
C GLU A 656 23.82 29.05 11.09
N LEU A 657 25.13 28.90 10.81
CA LEU A 657 25.65 28.48 9.51
C LEU A 657 26.41 27.16 9.69
N VAL A 658 26.03 26.13 8.95
CA VAL A 658 26.66 24.80 9.00
C VAL A 658 27.23 24.46 7.61
N LEU A 659 28.52 24.14 7.56
CA LEU A 659 29.16 23.56 6.37
C LEU A 659 29.14 22.04 6.47
N ALA A 660 28.88 21.35 5.35
CA ALA A 660 29.02 19.89 5.29
C ALA A 660 30.46 19.45 5.63
N PRO A 661 30.66 18.24 6.19
CA PRO A 661 31.99 17.75 6.59
C PRO A 661 33.00 17.66 5.44
N ASP A 662 32.49 17.56 4.21
CA ASP A 662 33.29 17.32 3.01
C ASP A 662 33.98 18.60 2.49
N PHE A 663 33.64 19.78 3.05
CA PHE A 663 34.31 21.03 2.72
C PHE A 663 35.81 21.01 3.09
N ALA A 664 36.63 21.59 2.21
CA ALA A 664 38.04 21.84 2.49
C ALA A 664 38.25 22.90 3.59
N SER A 665 37.27 23.79 3.80
CA SER A 665 37.28 24.79 4.87
C SER A 665 36.27 24.48 5.96
N ASN A 666 36.63 24.80 7.21
CA ASN A 666 35.74 24.77 8.38
C ASN A 666 35.16 26.16 8.71
N ARG A 667 35.39 27.17 7.85
CA ARG A 667 34.94 28.55 8.07
C ARG A 667 34.21 29.09 6.86
N ALA A 668 33.05 29.66 7.12
CA ALA A 668 32.35 30.51 6.19
C ALA A 668 31.69 31.64 6.97
N HIS A 669 31.38 32.73 6.27
CA HIS A 669 30.62 33.82 6.85
C HIS A 669 29.49 34.24 5.91
N LEU A 670 28.45 34.80 6.52
CA LEU A 670 27.29 35.33 5.80
C LEU A 670 27.41 36.84 5.68
N THR A 671 27.17 37.35 4.48
CA THR A 671 26.95 38.78 4.25
C THR A 671 25.49 39.00 3.90
N TYR A 672 24.82 39.83 4.69
CA TYR A 672 23.43 40.18 4.49
C TYR A 672 23.34 41.52 3.78
N GLU A 673 22.77 41.51 2.58
CA GLU A 673 22.48 42.69 1.79
C GLU A 673 20.97 42.91 1.73
N PRO A 674 20.50 44.11 1.34
CA PRO A 674 19.06 44.39 1.30
C PRO A 674 18.25 43.45 0.41
N ASP A 675 18.86 42.88 -0.63
CA ASP A 675 18.22 42.04 -1.66
C ASP A 675 18.81 40.62 -1.77
N ARG A 676 19.81 40.25 -0.95
CA ARG A 676 20.45 38.94 -1.03
C ARG A 676 21.16 38.50 0.26
N VAL A 677 21.34 37.20 0.40
CA VAL A 677 22.23 36.58 1.40
C VAL A 677 23.37 35.90 0.67
N LEU A 678 24.58 36.34 0.98
CA LEU A 678 25.80 35.83 0.40
C LEU A 678 26.52 34.93 1.40
N VAL A 679 27.05 33.81 0.91
CA VAL A 679 27.90 32.90 1.68
C VAL A 679 29.29 32.98 1.10
N THR A 680 30.28 33.33 1.92
CA THR A 680 31.68 33.27 1.52
C THR A 680 32.37 32.16 2.30
N VAL A 681 32.98 31.21 1.58
CA VAL A 681 33.79 30.16 2.20
C VAL A 681 35.19 30.73 2.44
N ASP A 682 35.58 30.86 3.70
CA ASP A 682 36.88 31.40 4.08
C ASP A 682 37.98 30.35 3.93
N PRO A 683 39.27 30.72 3.87
CA PRO A 683 40.37 29.75 3.95
C PRO A 683 40.36 28.98 5.28
N PRO A 684 40.73 27.68 5.27
CA PRO A 684 40.88 26.90 6.48
C PRO A 684 41.99 27.49 7.37
N VAL A 685 41.82 27.35 8.68
CA VAL A 685 42.86 27.69 9.67
C VAL A 685 43.30 26.39 10.32
N CYS A 686 44.58 26.04 10.21
CA CYS A 686 45.01 24.66 10.48
C CYS A 686 46.04 24.48 11.59
N ASN A 687 46.70 25.56 12.04
CA ASN A 687 47.72 25.58 13.09
C ASN A 687 48.57 24.30 13.19
N PRO A 688 49.21 23.85 12.10
CA PRO A 688 49.96 22.60 12.14
C PRO A 688 51.18 22.72 13.06
N ALA A 689 51.56 21.61 13.70
CA ALA A 689 52.68 21.57 14.63
C ALA A 689 53.40 20.23 14.58
N ILE A 690 54.73 20.25 14.65
CA ILE A 690 55.55 19.05 14.86
C ILE A 690 55.43 18.66 16.34
N THR A 691 54.93 17.45 16.59
CA THR A 691 54.73 16.93 17.96
C THR A 691 55.95 16.16 18.46
N ASP A 692 56.65 15.46 17.55
CA ASP A 692 57.79 14.63 17.89
C ASP A 692 58.93 14.90 16.93
N GLN A 693 60.05 15.40 17.46
CA GLN A 693 61.27 15.61 16.70
C GLN A 693 62.02 14.27 16.53
N PRO A 694 62.68 14.05 15.38
CA PRO A 694 63.45 12.84 15.18
C PRO A 694 64.69 12.83 16.05
N VAL A 695 64.92 11.68 16.68
CA VAL A 695 66.02 11.47 17.61
C VAL A 695 67.10 10.66 16.92
N GLY A 696 68.29 11.24 16.85
CA GLY A 696 69.48 10.58 16.29
C GLY A 696 70.16 9.69 17.31
N GLY A 697 71.24 9.04 16.89
CA GLY A 697 72.01 8.16 17.75
C GLY A 697 73.26 7.64 17.07
N GLN A 698 73.91 6.68 17.72
CA GLN A 698 75.06 5.97 17.20
C GLN A 698 74.63 4.72 16.43
N THR A 699 75.33 4.42 15.35
CA THR A 699 75.13 3.21 14.53
C THR A 699 76.47 2.78 13.95
N SER A 700 76.59 1.59 13.41
CA SER A 700 77.80 1.08 12.74
C SER A 700 77.63 1.02 11.22
N PRO A 701 78.71 0.87 10.45
CA PRO A 701 78.62 0.48 9.04
C PRO A 701 77.76 -0.79 8.88
N GLY A 702 76.75 -0.79 8.02
CA GLY A 702 75.77 -1.87 7.92
C GLY A 702 74.67 -1.87 9.00
N GLY A 703 74.82 -1.05 10.05
CA GLY A 703 73.83 -0.82 11.09
C GLY A 703 72.60 -0.09 10.57
N THR A 704 71.45 -0.35 11.20
CA THR A 704 70.15 0.25 10.83
C THR A 704 69.58 1.07 11.98
N MET A 705 69.16 2.31 11.69
CA MET A 705 68.50 3.21 12.63
C MET A 705 67.10 3.56 12.16
N THR A 706 66.15 3.65 13.09
CA THR A 706 64.77 4.10 12.82
C THR A 706 64.60 5.54 13.31
N LEU A 707 64.18 6.43 12.42
CA LEU A 707 63.91 7.84 12.70
C LEU A 707 62.41 8.10 12.56
N THR A 708 61.82 8.79 13.53
CA THR A 708 60.39 9.09 13.56
C THR A 708 60.16 10.57 13.78
N THR A 709 59.29 11.17 12.96
CA THR A 709 58.77 12.53 13.13
C THR A 709 57.26 12.45 13.24
N GLY A 710 56.72 13.05 14.31
CA GLY A 710 55.28 13.15 14.57
C GLY A 710 54.80 14.58 14.31
N ALA A 711 53.59 14.73 13.77
CA ALA A 711 52.98 16.02 13.57
C ALA A 711 51.46 15.95 13.74
N THR A 712 50.86 17.09 14.06
CA THR A 712 49.41 17.24 14.19
C THR A 712 48.92 18.45 13.42
N THR A 713 47.72 18.33 12.88
CA THR A 713 46.89 19.41 12.36
C THR A 713 45.46 19.13 12.79
N GLU A 714 44.60 20.15 12.80
CA GLU A 714 43.18 20.03 13.17
C GLU A 714 42.45 18.95 12.34
N PHE A 715 42.91 18.72 11.10
CA PHE A 715 42.27 17.84 10.11
C PHE A 715 42.93 16.46 9.95
N GLY A 716 44.12 16.23 10.52
CA GLY A 716 44.82 14.94 10.52
C GLY A 716 45.43 14.46 9.20
N ASP A 717 45.35 15.25 8.13
CA ASP A 717 45.86 14.95 6.78
C ASP A 717 47.26 15.54 6.56
N ILE A 718 48.26 14.69 6.75
CA ILE A 718 49.66 15.09 6.79
C ILE A 718 50.51 14.17 5.91
N GLU A 719 51.36 14.76 5.08
CA GLU A 719 52.41 14.07 4.33
C GLU A 719 53.80 14.35 4.92
N TYR A 720 54.70 13.39 4.81
CA TYR A 720 56.06 13.45 5.36
C TYR A 720 57.09 13.20 4.26
N HIS A 721 58.02 14.12 4.11
CA HIS A 721 59.09 14.08 3.11
C HIS A 721 60.44 14.13 3.82
N TRP A 722 61.18 13.03 3.76
CA TRP A 722 62.49 12.95 4.39
C TRP A 722 63.59 13.37 3.42
N GLU A 723 64.61 14.05 3.95
CA GLU A 723 65.80 14.40 3.20
C GLU A 723 67.07 14.07 4.01
N TRP A 724 68.15 13.76 3.32
CA TRP A 724 69.49 13.58 3.91
C TRP A 724 70.50 14.53 3.27
N LEU A 725 71.50 14.96 4.03
CA LEU A 725 72.52 15.90 3.57
C LEU A 725 73.66 15.16 2.87
N ASN A 726 73.77 15.34 1.56
CA ASN A 726 74.88 14.78 0.78
C ASN A 726 76.13 15.67 0.89
N VAL A 727 77.04 15.30 1.78
CA VAL A 727 78.30 16.02 2.03
C VAL A 727 79.35 15.81 0.93
N THR A 728 79.23 14.72 0.16
CA THR A 728 80.15 14.40 -0.95
C THR A 728 79.91 15.29 -2.18
N TYR A 729 78.69 15.81 -2.34
CA TYR A 729 78.29 16.63 -3.49
C TYR A 729 77.67 17.97 -3.04
N TYR A 730 78.53 18.98 -2.84
CA TYR A 730 78.15 20.39 -2.60
C TYR A 730 77.28 20.67 -1.35
N ASN A 731 77.18 19.75 -0.38
CA ASN A 731 76.32 19.88 0.81
C ASN A 731 74.85 20.13 0.44
N VAL A 732 74.31 19.31 -0.46
CA VAL A 732 72.94 19.44 -0.95
C VAL A 732 72.04 18.43 -0.25
N TRP A 733 70.85 18.87 0.20
CA TRP A 733 69.81 17.98 0.72
C TRP A 733 69.18 17.19 -0.42
N GLN A 734 69.05 15.89 -0.22
CA GLN A 734 68.47 14.97 -1.20
C GLN A 734 67.32 14.21 -0.57
N GLU A 735 66.24 14.04 -1.33
CA GLU A 735 65.05 13.31 -0.89
C GLU A 735 65.38 11.84 -0.60
N VAL A 736 64.85 11.37 0.52
CA VAL A 736 64.83 9.96 0.93
C VAL A 736 63.53 9.36 0.43
N THR A 737 63.63 8.47 -0.55
CA THR A 737 62.50 7.75 -1.13
C THR A 737 62.45 6.31 -0.61
N ASP A 738 61.28 5.69 -0.63
CA ASP A 738 61.12 4.30 -0.20
C ASP A 738 61.93 3.36 -1.11
N GLY A 739 62.80 2.55 -0.52
CA GLY A 739 63.73 1.67 -1.26
C GLY A 739 64.95 2.39 -1.84
N MET A 740 65.25 3.62 -1.41
CA MET A 740 66.48 4.32 -1.78
C MET A 740 67.71 3.47 -1.39
N SER A 741 68.70 3.37 -2.29
CA SER A 741 70.01 2.80 -2.00
C SER A 741 71.07 3.52 -2.84
N ASN A 742 72.11 4.01 -2.17
CA ASN A 742 73.27 4.66 -2.76
C ASN A 742 74.54 4.28 -1.99
N SER A 743 75.71 4.79 -2.38
CA SER A 743 77.00 4.47 -1.76
C SER A 743 77.22 5.03 -0.35
N VAL A 744 76.19 5.60 0.28
CA VAL A 744 76.22 6.21 1.62
C VAL A 744 75.22 5.51 2.53
N LEU A 745 73.98 5.33 2.07
CA LEU A 745 72.90 4.71 2.83
C LEU A 745 71.90 4.00 1.92
N SER A 746 71.15 3.08 2.51
CA SER A 746 69.84 2.67 2.02
C SER A 746 68.76 3.09 3.00
N ALA A 747 67.57 3.43 2.50
CA ALA A 747 66.44 3.84 3.34
C ALA A 747 65.12 3.21 2.88
N ALA A 748 64.26 2.91 3.84
CA ALA A 748 62.91 2.39 3.64
C ALA A 748 61.91 3.18 4.49
N VAL A 749 60.74 3.47 3.94
CA VAL A 749 59.67 4.15 4.68
C VAL A 749 58.86 3.09 5.43
N VAL A 750 58.91 3.11 6.77
CA VAL A 750 58.25 2.12 7.63
C VAL A 750 56.78 2.48 7.86
N SER A 751 56.51 3.77 8.08
CA SER A 751 55.17 4.35 8.22
C SER A 751 55.23 5.85 7.91
N PRO A 752 54.10 6.54 7.74
CA PRO A 752 54.10 8.00 7.58
C PRO A 752 54.90 8.65 8.72
N GLY A 753 55.90 9.46 8.37
CA GLY A 753 56.79 10.11 9.34
C GLY A 753 57.89 9.22 9.91
N THR A 754 57.97 7.93 9.60
CA THR A 754 59.03 7.03 10.09
C THR A 754 59.81 6.39 8.94
N ILE A 755 61.13 6.57 8.97
CA ILE A 755 62.06 5.91 8.05
C ILE A 755 63.02 5.00 8.80
N GLN A 756 63.44 3.93 8.13
CA GLN A 756 64.59 3.13 8.50
C GLN A 756 65.75 3.46 7.56
N VAL A 757 66.91 3.76 8.13
CA VAL A 757 68.13 4.10 7.41
C VAL A 757 69.20 3.10 7.78
N THR A 758 69.78 2.45 6.79
CA THR A 758 70.93 1.54 6.94
C THR A 758 72.15 2.19 6.31
N ILE A 759 73.25 2.27 7.04
CA ILE A 759 74.48 2.88 6.52
C ILE A 759 75.20 1.89 5.62
N ASP A 760 75.57 2.31 4.41
CA ASP A 760 76.33 1.44 3.49
C ASP A 760 77.73 1.19 4.09
N PRO A 761 78.18 -0.07 4.25
CA PRO A 761 79.53 -0.38 4.71
C PRO A 761 80.65 0.30 3.91
N ALA A 762 80.43 0.59 2.62
CA ALA A 762 81.38 1.27 1.75
C ALA A 762 81.51 2.79 2.03
N TYR A 763 80.64 3.37 2.85
CA TYR A 763 80.61 4.81 3.14
C TYR A 763 81.94 5.34 3.73
N PHE A 764 82.65 4.53 4.51
CA PHE A 764 83.87 4.95 5.22
C PHE A 764 85.13 5.08 4.34
N TYR A 765 85.11 4.59 3.09
CA TYR A 765 86.34 4.36 2.32
C TYR A 765 86.74 5.44 1.31
N HIS A 766 86.06 6.59 1.30
CA HIS A 766 86.33 7.66 0.34
C HIS A 766 87.27 8.78 0.82
N GLY A 767 88.16 8.53 1.78
CA GLY A 767 89.36 9.36 2.00
C GLY A 767 89.13 10.84 2.31
N TYR A 768 87.96 11.21 2.83
CA TYR A 768 87.67 12.56 3.29
C TYR A 768 87.84 12.64 4.82
N PRO A 769 88.59 13.63 5.34
CA PRO A 769 88.72 13.84 6.78
C PRO A 769 87.51 14.65 7.27
N LEU A 770 86.35 14.01 7.46
CA LEU A 770 85.15 14.65 8.00
C LEU A 770 84.36 13.66 8.87
N PRO A 771 83.65 14.16 9.91
CA PRO A 771 83.19 13.36 11.04
C PRO A 771 82.17 12.33 10.60
N ASN A 772 82.07 11.28 11.43
CA ASN A 772 81.13 10.16 11.40
C ASN A 772 79.63 10.57 11.36
N GLU A 773 79.26 11.78 10.95
CA GLU A 773 77.92 12.35 11.05
C GLU A 773 77.16 12.29 9.71
N LEU A 774 76.03 11.60 9.69
CA LEU A 774 75.01 11.69 8.64
C LEU A 774 73.85 12.55 9.14
N ARG A 775 73.46 13.59 8.39
CA ARG A 775 72.35 14.48 8.77
C ARG A 775 71.10 14.19 7.97
N LEU A 776 69.97 14.06 8.65
CA LEU A 776 68.64 13.91 8.05
C LEU A 776 67.67 14.95 8.60
N ARG A 777 66.59 15.22 7.89
CA ARG A 777 65.47 16.05 8.35
C ARG A 777 64.18 15.63 7.67
N CYS A 778 63.05 16.00 8.25
CA CYS A 778 61.73 15.72 7.70
C CYS A 778 60.97 17.02 7.43
N PHE A 779 60.35 17.12 6.26
CA PHE A 779 59.36 18.11 5.92
C PHE A 779 57.96 17.52 6.07
N VAL A 780 57.10 18.23 6.77
CA VAL A 780 55.73 17.85 7.04
C VAL A 780 54.81 18.78 6.27
N HIS A 781 54.00 18.23 5.35
CA HIS A 781 53.02 18.99 4.56
C HIS A 781 51.63 18.77 5.13
N ALA A 782 51.01 19.84 5.63
CA ALA A 782 49.60 19.84 6.01
C ALA A 782 48.74 20.05 4.76
N LEU A 783 48.18 18.96 4.22
CA LEU A 783 47.56 18.94 2.89
C LEU A 783 46.37 19.92 2.78
N LYS A 784 45.48 19.97 3.79
CA LYS A 784 44.33 20.91 3.88
C LYS A 784 44.67 22.39 3.77
N CYS A 785 45.92 22.76 3.97
CA CYS A 785 46.31 24.13 4.28
C CYS A 785 47.46 24.60 3.41
N ASP A 786 48.06 23.66 2.66
CA ASP A 786 49.27 23.84 1.86
C ASP A 786 50.42 24.48 2.66
N GLU A 787 50.54 24.09 3.94
CA GLU A 787 51.59 24.59 4.83
C GLU A 787 52.67 23.51 5.05
N TRP A 788 53.94 23.94 5.02
CA TRP A 788 55.10 23.08 5.22
C TRP A 788 55.81 23.42 6.52
N LEU A 789 56.08 22.41 7.34
CA LEU A 789 56.92 22.50 8.53
C LEU A 789 58.18 21.67 8.35
N GLN A 790 59.28 22.13 8.91
CA GLN A 790 60.55 21.38 8.91
C GLN A 790 60.85 20.89 10.32
N SER A 791 61.20 19.62 10.46
CA SER A 791 61.77 19.08 11.69
C SER A 791 63.14 19.70 11.99
N ASP A 792 63.60 19.51 13.22
CA ASP A 792 65.00 19.71 13.55
C ASP A 792 65.87 18.74 12.73
N ASP A 793 67.09 19.18 12.40
CA ASP A 793 68.08 18.30 11.77
C ASP A 793 68.49 17.21 12.79
N VAL A 794 68.39 15.95 12.37
CA VAL A 794 68.86 14.80 13.13
C VAL A 794 70.22 14.35 12.64
N VAL A 795 71.13 14.04 13.58
CA VAL A 795 72.49 13.58 13.30
C VAL A 795 72.62 12.12 13.71
N LEU A 796 73.04 11.26 12.79
CA LEU A 796 73.45 9.88 13.03
C LEU A 796 74.97 9.82 13.08
N ILE A 797 75.52 9.29 14.17
CA ILE A 797 76.96 9.09 14.35
C ILE A 797 77.29 7.66 13.96
N VAL A 798 78.14 7.45 12.95
CA VAL A 798 78.52 6.14 12.42
C VAL A 798 79.87 5.72 12.99
N CYS A 799 79.88 4.70 13.84
CA CYS A 799 81.06 4.19 14.51
C CYS A 799 81.71 3.09 13.68
N GLY A 800 82.81 3.40 12.97
CA GLY A 800 83.52 2.42 12.16
C GLY A 800 84.00 1.20 12.96
N ALA A 801 84.45 1.39 14.20
CA ALA A 801 85.01 0.33 15.05
C ALA A 801 83.98 -0.52 15.82
N ASP A 802 82.67 -0.27 15.68
CA ASP A 802 81.60 -1.12 16.23
C ASP A 802 81.33 -2.25 15.22
N VAL A 803 82.22 -3.24 15.22
CA VAL A 803 82.23 -4.34 14.24
C VAL A 803 81.29 -5.48 14.62
N ASN A 804 80.88 -5.56 15.89
CA ASN A 804 79.89 -6.54 16.35
C ASN A 804 78.44 -6.03 16.23
N HIS A 805 78.27 -4.74 15.90
CA HIS A 805 77.00 -4.06 15.66
C HIS A 805 76.07 -3.98 16.87
N ASP A 806 76.62 -3.92 18.08
CA ASP A 806 75.83 -3.81 19.32
C ASP A 806 75.55 -2.36 19.75
N GLY A 807 76.14 -1.39 19.04
CA GLY A 807 75.85 0.04 19.18
C GLY A 807 76.80 0.79 20.10
N PHE A 808 77.91 0.20 20.54
CA PHE A 808 78.98 0.91 21.24
C PHE A 808 80.35 0.26 20.99
N VAL A 809 81.39 1.08 20.77
CA VAL A 809 82.76 0.57 20.59
C VAL A 809 83.37 0.17 21.94
N ASN A 810 83.69 -1.10 22.15
CA ASN A 810 84.32 -1.60 23.37
C ASN A 810 85.32 -2.76 23.13
N GLY A 811 85.86 -3.35 24.20
CA GLY A 811 86.81 -4.47 24.07
C GLY A 811 86.28 -5.70 23.30
N ASP A 812 84.97 -5.90 23.26
CA ASP A 812 84.33 -7.00 22.52
C ASP A 812 84.40 -6.77 21.00
N ASP A 813 84.39 -5.52 20.52
CA ASP A 813 84.66 -5.19 19.12
C ASP A 813 86.10 -5.48 18.73
N TYR A 814 87.03 -5.12 19.61
CA TYR A 814 88.45 -5.41 19.40
C TYR A 814 88.71 -6.91 19.32
N ASP A 815 88.15 -7.67 20.26
CA ASP A 815 88.28 -9.13 20.28
C ASP A 815 87.64 -9.75 19.02
N SER A 816 86.45 -9.26 18.62
CA SER A 816 85.75 -9.73 17.41
C SER A 816 86.53 -9.42 16.13
N PHE A 817 87.07 -8.21 15.99
CA PHE A 817 87.92 -7.85 14.85
C PHE A 817 89.21 -8.67 14.84
N ALA A 818 89.90 -8.78 15.98
CA ALA A 818 91.16 -9.51 16.08
C ALA A 818 90.99 -10.99 15.73
N GLU A 819 89.89 -11.64 16.15
CA GLU A 819 89.57 -13.01 15.79
C GLU A 819 89.37 -13.17 14.26
N GLY A 820 88.58 -12.28 13.64
CA GLY A 820 88.39 -12.27 12.19
C GLY A 820 89.71 -12.04 11.45
N PHE A 821 90.55 -11.14 11.96
CA PHE A 821 91.84 -10.80 11.37
C PHE A 821 92.82 -11.97 11.40
N GLU A 822 92.96 -12.64 12.54
CA GLU A 822 93.85 -13.79 12.71
C GLU A 822 93.44 -14.99 11.84
N THR A 823 92.14 -15.14 11.59
CA THR A 823 91.59 -16.21 10.76
C THR A 823 91.53 -15.86 9.27
N GLY A 824 91.79 -14.59 8.91
CA GLY A 824 91.65 -14.07 7.56
C GLY A 824 90.20 -14.06 7.06
N ASP A 825 89.24 -13.90 7.97
CA ASP A 825 87.81 -13.83 7.64
C ASP A 825 87.54 -12.53 6.86
N PRO A 826 86.80 -12.59 5.73
CA PRO A 826 86.38 -11.39 5.00
C PRO A 826 85.69 -10.31 5.84
N SER A 827 85.15 -10.63 7.03
CA SER A 827 84.62 -9.63 7.97
C SER A 827 85.68 -8.72 8.59
N ALA A 828 86.95 -9.15 8.60
CA ALA A 828 88.09 -8.34 9.07
C ALA A 828 88.81 -7.57 7.95
N ASP A 829 88.23 -7.56 6.75
CA ASP A 829 88.61 -6.67 5.65
C ASP A 829 88.10 -5.25 5.97
N PHE A 830 88.77 -4.65 6.96
CA PHE A 830 88.80 -3.28 7.44
C PHE A 830 87.98 -2.28 6.62
N ASN A 831 88.66 -1.29 6.05
CA ASN A 831 89.34 -1.18 4.75
C ASN A 831 88.54 -1.62 3.49
N HIS A 832 87.89 -2.80 3.45
CA HIS A 832 87.08 -3.29 2.32
C HIS A 832 87.77 -3.24 0.94
N ASP A 833 89.11 -3.38 0.88
CA ASP A 833 89.87 -3.42 -0.37
C ASP A 833 89.88 -4.80 -1.04
N GLY A 834 89.27 -5.79 -0.36
CA GLY A 834 89.14 -7.18 -0.80
C GLY A 834 90.20 -8.11 -0.21
N PHE A 835 91.08 -7.63 0.67
CA PHE A 835 92.16 -8.42 1.27
C PHE A 835 92.42 -8.07 2.74
N VAL A 836 92.14 -9.01 3.66
CA VAL A 836 92.55 -8.91 5.07
C VAL A 836 94.08 -8.90 5.21
N ASN A 837 94.65 -7.78 5.63
CA ASN A 837 96.08 -7.51 5.76
C ASN A 837 96.37 -6.40 6.80
N GLY A 838 97.64 -6.08 7.07
CA GLY A 838 98.01 -5.12 8.12
C GLY A 838 97.33 -3.75 8.03
N ASP A 839 96.95 -3.30 6.82
CA ASP A 839 96.27 -2.02 6.61
C ASP A 839 94.84 -2.04 7.20
N ASP A 840 94.17 -3.19 7.26
CA ASP A 840 92.87 -3.35 7.94
C ASP A 840 92.98 -3.18 9.45
N TYR A 841 94.07 -3.71 10.03
CA TYR A 841 94.32 -3.63 11.45
C TYR A 841 94.64 -2.21 11.89
N ASP A 842 95.46 -1.50 11.10
CA ASP A 842 95.78 -0.10 11.32
C ASP A 842 94.52 0.78 11.20
N ALA A 843 93.69 0.52 10.18
CA ALA A 843 92.42 1.23 9.99
C ALA A 843 91.42 0.98 11.13
N PHE A 844 91.25 -0.27 11.58
CA PHE A 844 90.41 -0.59 12.72
C PHE A 844 90.94 0.07 14.00
N ALA A 845 92.24 -0.03 14.28
CA ALA A 845 92.85 0.54 15.49
C ALA A 845 92.70 2.06 15.55
N GLU A 846 92.84 2.77 14.42
CA GLU A 846 92.62 4.22 14.35
C GLU A 846 91.18 4.59 14.77
N HIS A 847 90.19 3.85 14.26
CA HIS A 847 88.78 4.09 14.62
C HIS A 847 88.47 3.66 16.06
N PHE A 848 89.08 2.57 16.53
CA PHE A 848 88.89 2.05 17.88
C PHE A 848 89.45 2.99 18.94
N GLU A 849 90.61 3.60 18.71
CA GLU A 849 91.25 4.53 19.64
C GLU A 849 90.52 5.89 19.72
N VAL A 850 89.95 6.35 18.60
CA VAL A 850 89.13 7.57 18.55
C VAL A 850 87.74 7.32 19.15
N GLY A 851 87.25 6.08 19.09
CA GLY A 851 85.92 5.70 19.51
C GLY A 851 84.84 6.13 18.50
N CYS A 852 83.64 6.37 19.04
CA CYS A 852 82.55 7.10 18.38
C CYS A 852 82.57 8.58 18.82
#